data_AF-A0A8I2G2Q5-F1
#
_entry.id   AF-A0A8I2G2Q5-F1
#
_cell.length_a   1.000
_cell.length_b   1.000
_cell.length_c   1.000
_cell.angle_alpha   90.00
_cell.angle_beta   90.00
_cell.angle_gamma   90.00
#
_symmetry.space_group_name_H-M   'P 1'
#
loop_
_entity.id
_entity.type
_entity.pdbx_description
1 polymer ?
#
loop_
_entity_poly.entity_id
_entity_poly.type
_entity_poly.pdbx_seq_one_letter_code
_entity_poly.pdbx_strand_id
1 'polypeptide(L)'
;MKQLLRFFSPAVFFSITSFLYGQPQSGFKWYNVVPWVISFLLFLLVLWQYLRRRRDTKDVEVLKLEAKKEFDEKEHTSAAKTAEAIYRATLKDELGTLHLLGSPDIESKQVKLEDAFVSLCISESWRSEKRFEKPEKMERLEMERHLTPEQVMKRAFQNFRLLLVIGDPGSGKTTLLKYYAVKCLDNRHGELGFKKDIFPIYFPLRDLEFKNGSDVPTALPRNLANWADRHVLNISVEQFHQWLQHRKTLVLLDGLDEISSKERRRKVCWWVRDMCSGLKNAQFVLTSRATGYRKLDGIELEVPHLRADIMDFSPQQQEDFLKKWFRAAFCCELPPEGTTEQEWKQQQSKKAEQRSQTIIEFLKKEDNKALRELAAVPMLLQIMAIIWKDRQFLPKTRLALYDTALNYLLEYRDRQKDIEPLLPADEARRVLAPTALWMQEDLQKDEAPKEAVHQTMQPVLNMLEGQPRALAFCENLRDRAGLIADYDKQHYIFRHKSFREFLSALQLEKDALQENRIDTLVEYFNEDWWEESLRFFISKSDDKMFDRFMHRFFRSEVSELLDANKQTLLQNLVKEAPLKKIDALVNALNNKDLNDNQGRYVMDCLKTIGTPEALKAIKVFIDKSKGNEANLDHARDIAADLSAQHARKEEKAVEKAQFIIDQESFRNPYEDNVEYIKIPAGNYKYSVTGETVKVPELYFCKYPVTNKRYRRFISFLNGKEKEFIKALPLDLFQDKLLRFTSSIKGYTDYLGKDSKQWPGKLRSDDDDNKNFNGDDQPVVSVTWYAARAYCFWLSCLEAAIGRGEKLEDIKDINRLASIYRLPTETEWEWAAGGEPDGTIREYPWPKAKGDPTPNLANYGRNVGATTPVDRYPEGATPHGLMDMAGNVWEWMENLYSKEYKYPALRGGSWGYDGSGLRCSARLYYDPVLYLSLNGFRVLRAFAPSL
;
A
#
# COMPACT_ATOMS: atom_id res chain seq x y z
N MET A 1 -7.46 53.32 20.64
CA MET A 1 -7.39 53.46 22.11
C MET A 1 -8.58 54.22 22.70
N LYS A 2 -8.87 55.48 22.30
CA LYS A 2 -10.03 56.25 22.82
C LYS A 2 -11.42 55.64 22.53
N GLN A 3 -11.59 54.82 21.49
CA GLN A 3 -12.87 54.14 21.19
C GLN A 3 -13.08 52.81 21.95
N LEU A 4 -12.00 52.13 22.38
CA LEU A 4 -12.07 50.86 23.12
C LEU A 4 -12.44 51.06 24.60
N LEU A 5 -12.23 52.26 25.14
CA LEU A 5 -12.54 52.61 26.53
C LEU A 5 -14.05 52.82 26.81
N ARG A 6 -14.91 52.77 25.78
CA ARG A 6 -16.37 52.90 25.94
C ARG A 6 -17.08 51.60 26.36
N PHE A 7 -16.39 50.45 26.31
CA PHE A 7 -16.97 49.15 26.66
C PHE A 7 -16.88 48.78 28.14
N PHE A 8 -16.24 49.62 28.97
CA PHE A 8 -16.14 49.39 30.40
C PHE A 8 -17.14 50.28 31.15
N SER A 9 -17.89 49.68 32.09
CA SER A 9 -18.79 50.45 32.95
C SER A 9 -18.00 51.51 33.74
N PRO A 10 -18.60 52.65 34.13
CA PRO A 10 -17.92 53.72 34.85
C PRO A 10 -17.20 53.24 36.12
N ALA A 11 -17.69 52.18 36.76
CA ALA A 11 -17.13 51.57 37.96
C ALA A 11 -15.75 50.90 37.74
N VAL A 12 -15.51 50.32 36.56
CA VAL A 12 -14.23 49.68 36.22
C VAL A 12 -13.17 50.73 35.89
N PHE A 13 -13.57 51.80 35.19
CA PHE A 13 -12.66 52.92 34.88
C PHE A 13 -12.21 53.65 36.15
N PHE A 14 -13.13 53.90 37.09
CA PHE A 14 -12.84 54.55 38.37
C PHE A 14 -11.91 53.73 39.28
N SER A 15 -12.07 52.40 39.27
CA SER A 15 -11.26 51.49 40.09
C SER A 15 -9.81 51.34 39.57
N ILE A 16 -9.62 51.36 38.25
CA ILE A 16 -8.28 51.31 37.63
C ILE A 16 -7.53 52.62 37.84
N THR A 17 -8.23 53.77 37.80
CA THR A 17 -7.62 55.07 38.14
C THR A 17 -7.31 55.19 39.63
N SER A 18 -8.14 54.64 40.52
CA SER A 18 -7.86 54.63 41.97
C SER A 18 -6.66 53.74 42.34
N PHE A 19 -6.40 52.69 41.57
CA PHE A 19 -5.24 51.81 41.73
C PHE A 19 -3.92 52.49 41.32
N LEU A 20 -3.93 53.26 40.22
CA LEU A 20 -2.76 54.02 39.77
C LEU A 20 -2.40 55.20 40.67
N TYR A 21 -3.34 55.69 41.49
CA TYR A 21 -3.14 56.82 42.40
C TYR A 21 -3.11 56.45 43.90
N GLY A 22 -3.04 55.16 44.25
CA GLY A 22 -2.53 54.72 45.56
C GLY A 22 -3.41 55.06 46.77
N GLN A 23 -4.71 54.77 46.74
CA GLN A 23 -5.54 54.72 47.95
C GLN A 23 -6.32 53.40 48.01
N PRO A 24 -6.17 52.58 49.09
CA PRO A 24 -6.84 51.29 49.18
C PRO A 24 -8.25 51.46 49.75
N GLN A 25 -9.27 50.99 49.03
CA GLN A 25 -10.56 50.67 49.65
C GLN A 25 -10.70 49.16 49.84
N SER A 26 -10.95 48.77 51.08
CA SER A 26 -11.18 47.40 51.54
C SER A 26 -12.50 46.86 50.97
N GLY A 27 -12.44 45.77 50.21
CA GLY A 27 -13.62 45.00 49.78
C GLY A 27 -13.57 44.35 48.40
N PHE A 28 -12.53 44.57 47.59
CA PHE A 28 -12.49 44.07 46.21
C PHE A 28 -11.88 42.66 46.10
N LYS A 29 -12.69 41.67 45.68
CA LYS A 29 -12.24 40.27 45.49
C LYS A 29 -11.68 40.07 44.08
N TRP A 30 -10.34 40.00 43.99
CA TRP A 30 -9.56 39.98 42.74
C TRP A 30 -9.73 38.73 41.84
N TYR A 31 -10.31 37.64 42.34
CA TYR A 31 -10.47 36.39 41.57
C TYR A 31 -11.34 36.54 40.30
N ASN A 32 -12.24 37.54 40.26
CA ASN A 32 -13.11 37.78 39.10
C ASN A 32 -12.46 38.59 37.96
N VAL A 33 -11.28 39.19 38.17
CA VAL A 33 -10.65 40.10 37.19
C VAL A 33 -9.41 39.48 36.53
N VAL A 34 -8.74 38.55 37.21
CA VAL A 34 -7.54 37.84 36.70
C VAL A 34 -7.74 37.18 35.33
N PRO A 35 -8.87 36.48 35.03
CA PRO A 35 -9.07 35.85 33.72
C PRO A 35 -9.15 36.86 32.55
N TRP A 36 -9.68 38.05 32.83
CA TRP A 36 -9.83 39.11 31.83
C TRP A 36 -8.50 39.80 31.52
N VAL A 37 -7.64 39.98 32.53
CA VAL A 37 -6.29 40.52 32.35
C VAL A 37 -5.41 39.54 31.56
N ILE A 38 -5.51 38.24 31.86
CA ILE A 38 -4.77 37.19 31.12
C ILE A 38 -5.24 37.12 29.66
N SER A 39 -6.56 37.16 29.41
CA SER A 39 -7.10 37.18 28.04
C SER A 39 -6.68 38.43 27.26
N PHE A 40 -6.60 39.58 27.92
CA PHE A 40 -6.16 40.83 27.30
C PHE A 40 -4.66 40.81 26.94
N LEU A 41 -3.81 40.24 27.80
CA LEU A 41 -2.38 40.07 27.51
C LEU A 41 -2.14 39.05 26.38
N LEU A 42 -2.89 37.95 26.34
CA LEU A 42 -2.87 36.98 25.24
C LEU A 42 -3.30 37.62 23.92
N PHE A 43 -4.35 38.45 23.93
CA PHE A 43 -4.80 39.19 22.75
C PHE A 43 -3.72 40.17 22.26
N LEU A 44 -3.06 40.91 23.15
CA LEU A 44 -1.97 41.81 22.79
C LEU A 44 -0.76 41.05 22.22
N LEU A 45 -0.48 39.85 22.71
CA LEU A 45 0.62 39.01 22.23
C LEU A 45 0.33 38.43 20.84
N VAL A 46 -0.91 38.00 20.59
CA VAL A 46 -1.39 37.58 19.26
C VAL A 46 -1.40 38.76 18.29
N LEU A 47 -1.86 39.93 18.73
CA LEU A 47 -1.87 41.15 17.92
C LEU A 47 -0.44 41.62 17.59
N TRP A 48 0.50 41.50 18.54
CA TRP A 48 1.89 41.80 18.31
C TRP A 48 2.56 40.81 17.36
N GLN A 49 2.28 39.51 17.46
CA GLN A 49 2.72 38.49 16.50
C GLN A 49 2.12 38.71 15.09
N TYR A 50 0.84 39.10 15.03
CA TYR A 50 0.14 39.43 13.78
C TYR A 50 0.73 40.67 13.11
N LEU A 51 1.04 41.72 13.89
CA LEU A 51 1.65 42.95 13.37
C LEU A 51 3.14 42.79 13.03
N ARG A 52 3.87 41.91 13.73
CA ARG A 52 5.28 41.60 13.44
C ARG A 52 5.47 40.80 12.14
N ARG A 53 4.47 40.01 11.73
CA ARG A 53 4.46 39.25 10.45
C ARG A 53 4.16 40.11 9.21
N ARG A 54 3.81 41.40 9.38
CA ARG A 54 3.51 42.31 8.27
C ARG A 54 4.29 43.62 8.39
N ARG A 55 5.53 43.60 7.89
CA ARG A 55 6.28 44.80 7.52
C ARG A 55 6.36 44.85 6.00
N ASP A 56 5.28 45.31 5.38
CA ASP A 56 5.34 46.23 4.23
C ASP A 56 3.98 46.90 4.12
N THR A 57 3.97 48.22 4.22
CA THR A 57 2.77 49.05 4.32
C THR A 57 2.70 49.94 3.10
N LYS A 58 1.83 49.56 2.15
CA LYS A 58 1.22 50.49 1.18
C LYS A 58 -0.11 50.01 0.56
N ASP A 59 -0.52 48.75 0.70
CA ASP A 59 -1.69 48.22 -0.02
C ASP A 59 -3.03 48.15 0.75
N VAL A 60 -3.10 48.63 1.99
CA VAL A 60 -4.31 48.44 2.84
C VAL A 60 -5.48 49.36 2.46
N GLU A 61 -5.23 50.53 1.88
CA GLU A 61 -6.32 51.43 1.45
C GLU A 61 -6.88 51.06 0.08
N VAL A 62 -6.05 50.57 -0.85
CA VAL A 62 -6.50 50.09 -2.16
C VAL A 62 -7.34 48.83 -2.01
N LEU A 63 -6.92 47.87 -1.17
CA LEU A 63 -7.68 46.66 -0.88
C LEU A 63 -9.00 46.91 -0.14
N LYS A 64 -9.10 47.98 0.67
CA LYS A 64 -10.36 48.35 1.31
C LYS A 64 -11.35 48.97 0.32
N LEU A 65 -10.86 49.72 -0.67
CA LEU A 65 -11.69 50.28 -1.73
C LEU A 65 -12.13 49.22 -2.74
N GLU A 66 -11.27 48.26 -3.06
CA GLU A 66 -11.61 47.10 -3.91
C GLU A 66 -12.53 46.11 -3.20
N ALA A 67 -12.27 45.78 -1.93
CA ALA A 67 -13.17 44.92 -1.15
C ALA A 67 -14.54 45.58 -0.90
N LYS A 68 -14.59 46.91 -0.78
CA LYS A 68 -15.87 47.64 -0.65
C LYS A 68 -16.61 47.73 -1.99
N LYS A 69 -15.90 47.88 -3.11
CA LYS A 69 -16.49 47.75 -4.45
C LYS A 69 -17.01 46.33 -4.73
N GLU A 70 -16.26 45.29 -4.35
CA GLU A 70 -16.73 43.90 -4.46
C GLU A 70 -17.87 43.58 -3.50
N PHE A 71 -17.92 44.21 -2.32
CA PHE A 71 -19.02 44.04 -1.36
C PHE A 71 -20.29 44.76 -1.84
N ASP A 72 -20.15 45.99 -2.37
CA ASP A 72 -21.26 46.77 -2.90
C ASP A 72 -21.77 46.20 -4.25
N GLU A 73 -20.92 45.58 -5.09
CA GLU A 73 -21.33 44.82 -6.29
C GLU A 73 -22.01 43.48 -5.96
N LYS A 74 -21.64 42.84 -4.83
CA LYS A 74 -22.29 41.62 -4.34
C LYS A 74 -23.63 41.88 -3.64
N GLU A 75 -23.83 43.04 -3.00
CA GLU A 75 -25.12 43.41 -2.41
C GLU A 75 -26.16 43.83 -3.47
N HIS A 76 -25.73 44.43 -4.59
CA HIS A 76 -26.63 44.78 -5.71
C HIS A 76 -27.05 43.59 -6.59
N THR A 77 -26.58 42.37 -6.31
CA THR A 77 -27.01 41.12 -6.97
C THR A 77 -27.75 40.12 -6.07
N SER A 78 -28.21 40.55 -4.89
CA SER A 78 -29.08 39.74 -4.01
C SER A 78 -30.55 39.82 -4.43
N ALA A 79 -30.88 39.18 -5.55
CA ALA A 79 -32.23 38.63 -5.74
C ALA A 79 -32.31 37.33 -4.92
N ALA A 80 -33.36 37.15 -4.12
CA ALA A 80 -33.56 35.97 -3.28
C ALA A 80 -33.26 34.66 -4.05
N LYS A 81 -32.21 33.92 -3.64
CA LYS A 81 -31.87 32.64 -4.27
C LYS A 81 -33.04 31.67 -4.08
N THR A 82 -33.55 31.12 -5.18
CA THR A 82 -34.63 30.13 -5.18
C THR A 82 -34.18 28.84 -4.46
N ALA A 83 -35.11 28.07 -3.87
CA ALA A 83 -34.81 26.79 -3.21
C ALA A 83 -34.04 25.80 -4.11
N GLU A 84 -34.28 25.88 -5.43
CA GLU A 84 -33.53 25.12 -6.43
C GLU A 84 -32.05 25.53 -6.48
N ALA A 85 -31.75 26.83 -6.49
CA ALA A 85 -30.37 27.32 -6.55
C ALA A 85 -29.60 26.92 -5.28
N ILE A 86 -30.28 26.92 -4.13
CA ILE A 86 -29.73 26.44 -2.86
C ILE A 86 -29.43 24.94 -2.96
N TYR A 87 -30.40 24.12 -3.38
CA TYR A 87 -30.21 22.69 -3.55
C TYR A 87 -29.05 22.35 -4.50
N ARG A 88 -29.01 22.97 -5.69
CA ARG A 88 -27.94 22.72 -6.68
C ARG A 88 -26.57 23.13 -6.16
N ALA A 89 -26.47 24.24 -5.43
CA ALA A 89 -25.20 24.69 -4.87
C ALA A 89 -24.69 23.73 -3.79
N THR A 90 -25.56 23.32 -2.86
CA THR A 90 -25.19 22.36 -1.81
C THR A 90 -24.85 21.00 -2.37
N LEU A 91 -25.64 20.50 -3.32
CA LEU A 91 -25.37 19.22 -3.97
C LEU A 91 -24.03 19.23 -4.73
N LYS A 92 -23.68 20.38 -5.34
CA LYS A 92 -22.40 20.55 -6.04
C LYS A 92 -21.22 20.57 -5.06
N ASP A 93 -21.39 21.17 -3.89
CA ASP A 93 -20.36 21.19 -2.84
C ASP A 93 -20.12 19.78 -2.27
N GLU A 94 -21.20 19.06 -1.93
CA GLU A 94 -21.14 17.72 -1.34
C GLU A 94 -20.67 16.62 -2.31
N LEU A 95 -21.08 16.69 -3.59
CA LEU A 95 -20.79 15.66 -4.58
C LEU A 95 -19.61 16.03 -5.50
N GLY A 96 -19.29 17.31 -5.63
CA GLY A 96 -18.21 17.82 -6.49
C GLY A 96 -16.79 17.60 -5.96
N THR A 97 -16.69 17.16 -4.71
CA THR A 97 -15.41 16.92 -4.03
C THR A 97 -15.18 15.44 -3.74
N LEU A 98 -13.93 15.03 -3.91
CA LEU A 98 -13.41 13.75 -3.42
C LEU A 98 -12.44 14.03 -2.29
N HIS A 99 -12.61 13.31 -1.19
CA HIS A 99 -11.60 13.28 -0.14
C HIS A 99 -10.50 12.30 -0.55
N LEU A 100 -9.31 12.83 -0.84
CA LEU A 100 -8.13 11.99 -0.92
C LEU A 100 -7.76 11.59 0.51
N LEU A 101 -7.92 10.31 0.85
CA LEU A 101 -7.26 9.73 2.02
C LEU A 101 -5.74 10.03 1.91
N GLY A 102 -5.12 10.63 2.94
CA GLY A 102 -3.74 11.10 2.84
C GLY A 102 -3.03 11.51 4.15
N SER A 103 -1.69 11.47 4.02
CA SER A 103 -0.52 11.77 4.89
C SER A 103 -0.66 12.87 5.97
N PRO A 104 0.19 12.89 7.01
CA PRO A 104 0.35 13.96 8.00
C PRO A 104 0.15 15.41 7.54
N ASP A 105 0.67 15.79 6.37
CA ASP A 105 0.53 17.16 5.85
C ASP A 105 -0.80 17.41 5.09
N ILE A 106 -1.64 16.37 5.04
CA ILE A 106 -2.91 16.34 4.33
C ILE A 106 -4.00 16.07 5.39
N GLU A 107 -4.55 17.15 5.98
CA GLU A 107 -5.98 17.15 6.30
C GLU A 107 -6.74 16.63 5.07
N SER A 108 -7.90 15.96 5.22
CA SER A 108 -8.66 15.41 4.10
C SER A 108 -8.96 16.47 3.02
N LYS A 109 -8.01 16.70 2.11
CA LYS A 109 -8.08 17.78 1.15
C LYS A 109 -9.07 17.34 0.09
N GLN A 110 -10.10 18.14 -0.02
CA GLN A 110 -11.09 18.01 -1.08
C GLN A 110 -10.39 18.35 -2.39
N VAL A 111 -10.27 17.36 -3.27
CA VAL A 111 -9.94 17.58 -4.67
C VAL A 111 -11.22 17.56 -5.48
N LYS A 112 -11.22 18.25 -6.61
CA LYS A 112 -12.38 18.18 -7.51
C LYS A 112 -12.50 16.77 -8.03
N LEU A 113 -13.73 16.25 -8.04
CA LEU A 113 -14.03 14.93 -8.57
C LEU A 113 -13.47 14.76 -10.01
N GLU A 114 -13.58 15.80 -10.83
CA GLU A 114 -13.09 15.79 -12.22
C GLU A 114 -11.57 15.57 -12.35
N ASP A 115 -10.78 16.02 -11.37
CA ASP A 115 -9.32 15.94 -11.39
C ASP A 115 -8.80 14.53 -11.05
N ALA A 116 -9.59 13.75 -10.30
CA ALA A 116 -9.21 12.42 -9.81
C ALA A 116 -10.06 11.27 -10.38
N PHE A 117 -11.19 11.55 -11.05
CA PHE A 117 -12.08 10.52 -11.60
C PHE A 117 -11.45 9.79 -12.79
N VAL A 118 -11.55 8.47 -12.79
CA VAL A 118 -11.24 7.59 -13.93
C VAL A 118 -12.52 6.95 -14.42
N SER A 119 -12.72 7.02 -15.74
CA SER A 119 -13.89 6.40 -16.37
C SER A 119 -13.89 4.90 -16.09
N LEU A 120 -14.91 4.43 -15.38
CA LEU A 120 -15.10 3.01 -15.08
C LEU A 120 -15.49 2.24 -16.34
N CYS A 121 -15.05 0.98 -16.44
CA CYS A 121 -15.54 0.07 -17.46
C CYS A 121 -16.84 -0.53 -16.96
N ILE A 122 -17.89 -0.43 -17.75
CA ILE A 122 -19.19 -0.99 -17.40
C ILE A 122 -19.57 -1.99 -18.49
N SER A 123 -20.03 -3.16 -18.08
CA SER A 123 -20.55 -4.18 -19.00
C SER A 123 -22.05 -4.34 -18.86
N GLU A 124 -22.73 -4.48 -19.99
CA GLU A 124 -24.12 -4.94 -20.05
C GLU A 124 -24.20 -6.49 -20.00
N SER A 125 -23.05 -7.19 -20.08
CA SER A 125 -22.95 -8.63 -19.88
C SER A 125 -22.98 -8.96 -18.38
N TRP A 126 -23.70 -10.02 -18.04
CA TRP A 126 -23.97 -10.43 -16.67
C TRP A 126 -22.71 -11.08 -16.09
N ARG A 127 -21.88 -10.26 -15.42
CA ARG A 127 -20.56 -10.67 -14.91
C ARG A 127 -20.66 -11.84 -13.92
N SER A 128 -21.78 -11.95 -13.21
CA SER A 128 -22.04 -13.00 -12.22
C SER A 128 -22.66 -14.29 -12.77
N GLU A 129 -23.22 -14.29 -14.00
CA GLU A 129 -23.92 -15.48 -14.55
C GLU A 129 -23.17 -16.18 -15.68
N LYS A 130 -22.17 -15.54 -16.31
CA LYS A 130 -21.41 -16.12 -17.44
C LYS A 130 -20.06 -16.74 -17.07
N ARG A 131 -19.72 -16.83 -15.79
CA ARG A 131 -18.48 -17.49 -15.32
C ARG A 131 -18.50 -19.03 -15.44
N PHE A 132 -19.62 -19.59 -15.94
CA PHE A 132 -19.94 -21.03 -15.86
C PHE A 132 -20.23 -21.70 -17.19
N GLU A 133 -19.93 -21.07 -18.33
CA GLU A 133 -20.00 -21.72 -19.64
C GLU A 133 -18.60 -22.10 -20.16
N LYS A 134 -18.53 -23.23 -20.88
CA LYS A 134 -17.28 -23.90 -21.31
C LYS A 134 -16.37 -22.99 -22.17
N PRO A 135 -15.02 -23.12 -22.06
CA PRO A 135 -14.04 -22.30 -22.77
C PRO A 135 -14.14 -22.37 -24.31
N GLU A 136 -14.62 -23.48 -24.86
CA GLU A 136 -14.64 -23.74 -26.30
C GLU A 136 -15.66 -22.88 -27.09
N LYS A 137 -16.60 -22.22 -26.40
CA LYS A 137 -17.45 -21.18 -27.01
C LYS A 137 -16.94 -19.75 -26.78
N MET A 138 -15.90 -19.58 -25.97
CA MET A 138 -15.36 -18.28 -25.56
C MET A 138 -14.53 -17.62 -26.66
N GLU A 139 -13.89 -18.41 -27.54
CA GLU A 139 -13.13 -17.91 -28.71
C GLU A 139 -14.01 -17.34 -29.84
N ARG A 140 -15.35 -17.50 -29.79
CA ARG A 140 -16.28 -16.88 -30.76
C ARG A 140 -17.03 -15.66 -30.23
N LEU A 141 -16.77 -15.22 -29.00
CA LEU A 141 -17.34 -14.01 -28.41
C LEU A 141 -16.26 -12.99 -28.05
N GLU A 142 -15.24 -12.88 -28.90
CA GLU A 142 -14.38 -11.70 -28.98
C GLU A 142 -15.21 -10.50 -29.46
N MET A 143 -15.82 -9.77 -28.51
CA MET A 143 -16.17 -8.34 -28.54
C MET A 143 -17.11 -8.03 -27.36
N GLU A 144 -16.69 -8.24 -26.12
CA GLU A 144 -17.39 -7.59 -25.00
C GLU A 144 -17.21 -6.07 -25.18
N ARG A 145 -18.29 -5.38 -25.55
CA ARG A 145 -18.28 -3.92 -25.67
C ARG A 145 -18.19 -3.33 -24.26
N HIS A 146 -16.98 -3.09 -23.78
CA HIS A 146 -16.77 -2.24 -22.61
C HIS A 146 -17.35 -0.85 -22.90
N LEU A 147 -18.28 -0.41 -22.06
CA LEU A 147 -18.92 0.89 -22.18
C LEU A 147 -18.37 1.83 -21.13
N THR A 148 -18.23 3.09 -21.54
CA THR A 148 -18.02 4.21 -20.63
C THR A 148 -19.32 4.54 -19.87
N PRO A 149 -19.23 5.18 -18.69
CA PRO A 149 -20.39 5.68 -17.95
C PRO A 149 -21.38 6.47 -18.82
N GLU A 150 -20.88 7.32 -19.70
CA GLU A 150 -21.67 8.15 -20.62
C GLU A 150 -22.41 7.30 -21.65
N GLN A 151 -21.75 6.27 -22.19
CA GLN A 151 -22.37 5.37 -23.16
C GLN A 151 -23.47 4.53 -22.50
N VAL A 152 -23.26 4.07 -21.27
CA VAL A 152 -24.29 3.36 -20.51
C VAL A 152 -25.47 4.27 -20.24
N MET A 153 -25.25 5.50 -19.80
CA MET A 153 -26.33 6.47 -19.59
C MET A 153 -27.14 6.74 -20.87
N LYS A 154 -26.43 6.94 -22.00
CA LYS A 154 -27.06 7.12 -23.32
C LYS A 154 -27.94 5.93 -23.70
N ARG A 155 -27.45 4.70 -23.50
CA ARG A 155 -28.20 3.48 -23.84
C ARG A 155 -29.34 3.20 -22.89
N ALA A 156 -29.11 3.33 -21.59
CA ALA A 156 -30.11 3.12 -20.55
C ALA A 156 -31.35 3.96 -20.85
N PHE A 157 -31.16 5.25 -21.09
CA PHE A 157 -32.26 6.19 -21.23
C PHE A 157 -32.77 6.38 -22.66
N GLN A 158 -32.27 5.60 -23.62
CA GLN A 158 -32.90 5.44 -24.93
C GLN A 158 -34.17 4.58 -24.84
N ASN A 159 -34.10 3.47 -24.09
CA ASN A 159 -35.14 2.43 -24.08
C ASN A 159 -35.76 2.19 -22.70
N PHE A 160 -35.09 2.63 -21.63
CA PHE A 160 -35.51 2.38 -20.25
C PHE A 160 -35.59 3.67 -19.45
N ARG A 161 -36.20 3.58 -18.26
CA ARG A 161 -36.31 4.68 -17.29
C ARG A 161 -35.52 4.40 -16.01
N LEU A 162 -34.93 3.22 -15.91
CA LEU A 162 -34.16 2.76 -14.77
C LEU A 162 -32.87 2.10 -15.28
N LEU A 163 -31.76 2.51 -14.68
CA LEU A 163 -30.44 1.89 -14.79
C LEU A 163 -30.09 1.26 -13.45
N LEU A 164 -29.88 -0.05 -13.43
CA LEU A 164 -29.34 -0.77 -12.27
C LEU A 164 -27.83 -0.94 -12.47
N VAL A 165 -27.04 -0.41 -11.53
CA VAL A 165 -25.58 -0.54 -11.53
C VAL A 165 -25.15 -1.51 -10.43
N ILE A 166 -24.53 -2.62 -10.82
CA ILE A 166 -24.00 -3.64 -9.89
C ILE A 166 -22.49 -3.51 -9.79
N GLY A 167 -21.92 -3.63 -8.59
CA GLY A 167 -20.46 -3.68 -8.44
C GLY A 167 -19.99 -4.10 -7.05
N ASP A 168 -18.78 -4.65 -6.97
CA ASP A 168 -18.19 -5.19 -5.75
C ASP A 168 -17.84 -4.10 -4.70
N PRO A 169 -17.53 -4.45 -3.44
CA PRO A 169 -17.03 -3.49 -2.46
C PRO A 169 -15.82 -2.69 -3.01
N GLY A 170 -15.83 -1.36 -2.86
CA GLY A 170 -14.71 -0.52 -3.32
C GLY A 170 -14.61 -0.29 -4.84
N SER A 171 -15.55 -0.82 -5.64
CA SER A 171 -15.60 -0.64 -7.11
C SER A 171 -15.90 0.78 -7.60
N GLY A 172 -16.34 1.69 -6.73
CA GLY A 172 -16.60 3.09 -7.08
C GLY A 172 -18.05 3.44 -7.43
N LYS A 173 -19.05 2.62 -7.04
CA LYS A 173 -20.50 2.88 -7.25
C LYS A 173 -20.93 4.30 -6.84
N THR A 174 -20.65 4.71 -5.60
CA THR A 174 -20.97 6.06 -5.10
C THR A 174 -20.24 7.14 -5.91
N THR A 175 -18.97 6.92 -6.23
CA THR A 175 -18.17 7.85 -7.06
C THR A 175 -18.77 8.04 -8.45
N LEU A 176 -19.34 6.97 -9.04
CA LEU A 176 -20.04 7.02 -10.32
C LEU A 176 -21.33 7.83 -10.24
N LEU A 177 -22.13 7.70 -9.18
CA LEU A 177 -23.33 8.53 -8.99
C LEU A 177 -22.97 10.00 -8.80
N LYS A 178 -21.94 10.29 -8.00
CA LYS A 178 -21.40 11.66 -7.86
C LYS A 178 -20.99 12.23 -9.22
N TYR A 179 -20.32 11.43 -10.04
CA TYR A 179 -19.91 11.83 -11.38
C TYR A 179 -21.11 12.23 -12.27
N TYR A 180 -22.18 11.42 -12.28
CA TYR A 180 -23.40 11.76 -13.01
C TYR A 180 -24.08 13.03 -12.48
N ALA A 181 -24.16 13.19 -11.16
CA ALA A 181 -24.75 14.38 -10.54
C ALA A 181 -23.98 15.64 -10.93
N VAL A 182 -22.65 15.62 -10.79
CA VAL A 182 -21.77 16.77 -11.09
C VAL A 182 -21.86 17.16 -12.57
N LYS A 183 -21.88 16.20 -13.50
CA LYS A 183 -22.09 16.49 -14.93
C LYS A 183 -23.41 17.21 -15.18
N CYS A 184 -24.49 16.84 -14.48
CA CYS A 184 -25.76 17.53 -14.61
C CYS A 184 -25.68 18.95 -14.02
N LEU A 185 -25.06 19.11 -12.85
CA LEU A 185 -24.88 20.40 -12.16
C LEU A 185 -23.97 21.38 -12.94
N ASP A 186 -23.02 20.87 -13.72
CA ASP A 186 -22.11 21.65 -14.57
C ASP A 186 -22.67 21.92 -15.99
N ASN A 187 -23.96 21.65 -16.21
CA ASN A 187 -24.62 21.79 -17.52
C ASN A 187 -24.00 20.90 -18.62
N ARG A 188 -23.32 19.81 -18.22
CA ARG A 188 -22.72 18.80 -19.11
C ARG A 188 -23.63 17.58 -19.28
N HIS A 189 -24.92 17.70 -18.98
CA HIS A 189 -25.93 16.64 -19.12
C HIS A 189 -26.02 16.08 -20.56
N GLY A 190 -25.65 16.87 -21.57
CA GLY A 190 -25.53 16.42 -22.96
C GLY A 190 -24.52 15.29 -23.17
N GLU A 191 -23.45 15.25 -22.37
CA GLU A 191 -22.46 14.17 -22.42
C GLU A 191 -23.06 12.83 -21.97
N LEU A 192 -24.04 12.86 -21.07
CA LEU A 192 -24.79 11.70 -20.59
C LEU A 192 -25.95 11.30 -21.53
N GLY A 193 -26.18 12.06 -22.61
CA GLY A 193 -27.23 11.79 -23.60
C GLY A 193 -28.51 12.59 -23.45
N PHE A 194 -28.59 13.54 -22.50
CA PHE A 194 -29.78 14.35 -22.31
C PHE A 194 -29.78 15.57 -23.22
N LYS A 195 -30.85 15.75 -24.01
CA LYS A 195 -30.99 16.89 -24.96
C LYS A 195 -31.40 18.21 -24.30
N LYS A 196 -31.93 18.15 -23.08
CA LYS A 196 -32.44 19.27 -22.29
C LYS A 196 -31.91 19.14 -20.87
N ASP A 197 -31.94 20.24 -20.12
CA ASP A 197 -31.54 20.23 -18.71
C ASP A 197 -32.30 19.14 -17.94
N ILE A 198 -31.56 18.43 -17.09
CA ILE A 198 -32.07 17.37 -16.24
C ILE A 198 -31.63 17.66 -14.81
N PHE A 199 -32.61 17.71 -13.91
CA PHE A 199 -32.39 18.08 -12.52
C PHE A 199 -31.90 16.85 -11.73
N PRO A 200 -30.64 16.81 -11.25
CA PRO A 200 -30.14 15.67 -10.50
C PRO A 200 -30.70 15.68 -9.07
N ILE A 201 -31.13 14.52 -8.60
CA ILE A 201 -31.55 14.27 -7.22
C ILE A 201 -30.74 13.08 -6.71
N TYR A 202 -29.96 13.26 -5.65
CA TYR A 202 -29.19 12.19 -5.02
C TYR A 202 -29.86 11.76 -3.72
N PHE A 203 -29.92 10.45 -3.48
CA PHE A 203 -30.44 9.89 -2.22
C PHE A 203 -29.73 8.59 -1.87
N PRO A 204 -28.97 8.54 -0.76
CA PRO A 204 -28.40 7.29 -0.26
C PRO A 204 -29.50 6.43 0.39
N LEU A 205 -29.66 5.18 -0.05
CA LEU A 205 -30.73 4.29 0.42
C LEU A 205 -30.58 3.85 1.87
N ARG A 206 -29.39 4.02 2.42
CA ARG A 206 -29.14 3.88 3.85
C ARG A 206 -30.00 4.83 4.70
N ASP A 207 -30.26 6.02 4.15
CA ASP A 207 -31.04 7.06 4.80
C ASP A 207 -32.56 6.88 4.61
N LEU A 208 -32.99 5.74 4.05
CA LEU A 208 -34.38 5.45 3.76
C LEU A 208 -35.18 5.16 5.02
N GLU A 209 -36.23 5.94 5.24
CA GLU A 209 -37.18 5.72 6.30
C GLU A 209 -38.33 4.80 5.85
N PHE A 210 -38.79 3.96 6.78
CA PHE A 210 -39.88 3.02 6.61
C PHE A 210 -41.12 3.48 7.39
N LYS A 211 -42.32 3.14 6.91
CA LYS A 211 -43.56 3.48 7.60
C LYS A 211 -43.62 2.77 8.94
N ASN A 212 -44.05 3.47 9.99
CA ASN A 212 -44.13 2.97 11.36
C ASN A 212 -44.73 1.55 11.43
N GLY A 213 -43.97 0.60 11.99
CA GLY A 213 -44.40 -0.78 12.18
C GLY A 213 -44.42 -1.65 10.92
N SER A 214 -43.81 -1.22 9.81
CA SER A 214 -43.76 -1.99 8.56
C SER A 214 -42.39 -1.93 7.88
N ASP A 215 -42.10 -2.90 7.01
CA ASP A 215 -40.93 -2.89 6.13
C ASP A 215 -41.16 -2.13 4.81
N VAL A 216 -42.25 -1.35 4.72
CA VAL A 216 -42.60 -0.58 3.52
C VAL A 216 -41.95 0.80 3.58
N PRO A 217 -41.14 1.19 2.57
CA PRO A 217 -40.55 2.52 2.53
C PRO A 217 -41.58 3.65 2.52
N THR A 218 -41.22 4.75 3.16
CA THR A 218 -41.96 6.01 3.09
C THR A 218 -41.86 6.62 1.67
N ALA A 219 -42.79 7.51 1.30
CA ALA A 219 -42.78 8.12 -0.04
C ALA A 219 -41.51 8.94 -0.31
N LEU A 220 -40.97 8.88 -1.54
CA LEU A 220 -39.71 9.54 -1.92
C LEU A 220 -39.64 11.04 -1.60
N PRO A 221 -40.65 11.87 -1.89
CA PRO A 221 -40.57 13.30 -1.56
C PRO A 221 -40.37 13.57 -0.06
N ARG A 222 -40.93 12.72 0.80
CA ARG A 222 -40.76 12.83 2.26
C ARG A 222 -39.37 12.38 2.69
N ASN A 223 -38.88 11.26 2.14
CA ASN A 223 -37.51 10.81 2.37
C ASN A 223 -36.48 11.87 1.93
N LEU A 224 -36.69 12.51 0.78
CA LEU A 224 -35.83 13.60 0.29
C LEU A 224 -35.89 14.85 1.17
N ALA A 225 -37.07 15.26 1.63
CA ALA A 225 -37.22 16.39 2.55
C ALA A 225 -36.51 16.13 3.88
N ASN A 226 -36.71 14.95 4.47
CA ASN A 226 -36.04 14.57 5.72
C ASN A 226 -34.51 14.50 5.56
N TRP A 227 -34.04 14.05 4.39
CA TRP A 227 -32.62 14.06 4.06
C TRP A 227 -32.09 15.49 3.88
N ALA A 228 -32.84 16.36 3.19
CA ALA A 228 -32.49 17.77 3.01
C ALA A 228 -32.41 18.51 4.37
N ASP A 229 -33.39 18.32 5.25
CA ASP A 229 -33.41 18.96 6.58
C ASP A 229 -32.18 18.57 7.41
N ARG A 230 -31.72 17.31 7.31
CA ARG A 230 -30.48 16.85 7.98
C ARG A 230 -29.22 17.55 7.46
N HIS A 231 -29.23 18.00 6.22
CA HIS A 231 -28.14 18.75 5.59
C HIS A 231 -28.36 20.28 5.64
N VAL A 232 -29.24 20.75 6.54
CA VAL A 232 -29.56 22.18 6.74
C VAL A 232 -30.17 22.82 5.48
N LEU A 233 -30.81 22.01 4.63
CA LEU A 233 -31.57 22.45 3.47
C LEU A 233 -33.06 22.48 3.82
N ASN A 234 -33.63 23.68 3.98
CA ASN A 234 -35.05 23.84 4.27
C ASN A 234 -35.90 23.70 2.98
N ILE A 235 -36.05 22.47 2.49
CA ILE A 235 -36.81 22.14 1.26
C ILE A 235 -37.99 21.25 1.63
N SER A 236 -39.21 21.72 1.34
CA SER A 236 -40.43 21.01 1.74
C SER A 236 -40.72 19.76 0.91
N VAL A 237 -41.55 18.87 1.45
CA VAL A 237 -42.06 17.67 0.78
C VAL A 237 -42.78 18.03 -0.51
N GLU A 238 -43.60 19.07 -0.49
CA GLU A 238 -44.36 19.57 -1.65
C GLU A 238 -43.42 20.06 -2.75
N GLN A 239 -42.29 20.66 -2.38
CA GLN A 239 -41.33 21.16 -3.35
C GLN A 239 -40.60 20.02 -4.08
N PHE A 240 -40.13 19.00 -3.36
CA PHE A 240 -39.61 17.79 -4.00
C PHE A 240 -40.67 17.07 -4.84
N HIS A 241 -41.91 17.03 -4.36
CA HIS A 241 -43.02 16.47 -5.11
C HIS A 241 -43.24 17.20 -6.44
N GLN A 242 -43.28 18.53 -6.42
CA GLN A 242 -43.40 19.36 -7.62
C GLN A 242 -42.22 19.15 -8.58
N TRP A 243 -40.99 19.07 -8.08
CA TRP A 243 -39.81 18.82 -8.91
C TRP A 243 -39.89 17.45 -9.59
N LEU A 244 -40.18 16.39 -8.85
CA LEU A 244 -40.31 15.03 -9.38
C LEU A 244 -41.48 14.87 -10.37
N GLN A 245 -42.55 15.64 -10.22
CA GLN A 245 -43.72 15.58 -11.11
C GLN A 245 -43.57 16.42 -12.37
N HIS A 246 -43.10 17.67 -12.25
CA HIS A 246 -43.17 18.65 -13.34
C HIS A 246 -41.85 18.86 -14.09
N ARG A 247 -40.72 18.43 -13.52
CA ARG A 247 -39.39 18.61 -14.13
C ARG A 247 -38.85 17.28 -14.62
N LYS A 248 -37.96 17.34 -15.62
CA LYS A 248 -37.13 16.18 -15.96
C LYS A 248 -36.08 16.02 -14.85
N THR A 249 -36.15 14.90 -14.14
CA THR A 249 -35.25 14.62 -13.01
C THR A 249 -34.44 13.36 -13.23
N LEU A 250 -33.19 13.36 -12.79
CA LEU A 250 -32.34 12.17 -12.68
C LEU A 250 -32.20 11.81 -11.21
N VAL A 251 -32.88 10.77 -10.76
CA VAL A 251 -32.89 10.28 -9.38
C VAL A 251 -31.81 9.21 -9.22
N LEU A 252 -30.82 9.47 -8.37
CA LEU A 252 -29.65 8.64 -8.11
C LEU A 252 -29.81 8.02 -6.72
N LEU A 253 -30.14 6.72 -6.68
CA LEU A 253 -30.35 5.94 -5.47
C LEU A 253 -29.09 5.13 -5.16
N ASP A 254 -28.43 5.41 -4.05
CA ASP A 254 -27.13 4.82 -3.71
C ASP A 254 -27.23 3.71 -2.66
N GLY A 255 -26.82 2.49 -3.00
CA GLY A 255 -26.52 1.43 -2.03
C GLY A 255 -27.72 0.61 -1.55
N LEU A 256 -28.41 -0.11 -2.43
CA LEU A 256 -29.46 -1.08 -2.01
C LEU A 256 -28.91 -2.12 -1.04
N ASP A 257 -27.65 -2.51 -1.21
CA ASP A 257 -26.96 -3.48 -0.35
C ASP A 257 -26.65 -2.96 1.05
N GLU A 258 -26.73 -1.65 1.29
CA GLU A 258 -26.58 -1.06 2.63
C GLU A 258 -27.81 -1.34 3.51
N ILE A 259 -28.88 -1.92 2.94
CA ILE A 259 -30.05 -2.39 3.69
C ILE A 259 -29.84 -3.86 4.08
N SER A 260 -29.50 -4.07 5.35
CA SER A 260 -29.28 -5.39 5.96
C SER A 260 -30.39 -6.40 5.69
N SER A 261 -31.65 -6.06 6.03
CA SER A 261 -32.79 -6.96 5.91
C SER A 261 -33.13 -7.31 4.45
N LYS A 262 -33.14 -8.62 4.15
CA LYS A 262 -33.56 -9.15 2.84
C LYS A 262 -35.00 -8.77 2.49
N GLU A 263 -35.92 -8.82 3.47
CA GLU A 263 -37.33 -8.45 3.23
C GLU A 263 -37.48 -6.96 2.94
N ARG A 264 -36.74 -6.09 3.64
CA ARG A 264 -36.72 -4.65 3.32
C ARG A 264 -36.17 -4.39 1.92
N ARG A 265 -35.07 -5.07 1.52
CA ARG A 265 -34.55 -4.97 0.15
C ARG A 265 -35.59 -5.36 -0.90
N ARG A 266 -36.35 -6.44 -0.67
CA ARG A 266 -37.49 -6.81 -1.54
C ARG A 266 -38.53 -5.68 -1.64
N LYS A 267 -38.98 -5.13 -0.50
CA LYS A 267 -39.95 -4.02 -0.48
C LYS A 267 -39.41 -2.75 -1.14
N VAL A 268 -38.11 -2.50 -1.07
CA VAL A 268 -37.45 -1.37 -1.74
C VAL A 268 -37.48 -1.56 -3.27
N CYS A 269 -37.27 -2.76 -3.79
CA CYS A 269 -37.43 -3.03 -5.23
C CYS A 269 -38.86 -2.74 -5.71
N TRP A 270 -39.88 -3.14 -4.92
CA TRP A 270 -41.28 -2.79 -5.21
C TRP A 270 -41.53 -1.29 -5.14
N TRP A 271 -40.97 -0.61 -4.15
CA TRP A 271 -41.06 0.83 -4.01
C TRP A 271 -40.43 1.57 -5.22
N VAL A 272 -39.28 1.11 -5.71
CA VAL A 272 -38.64 1.65 -6.92
C VAL A 272 -39.48 1.39 -8.17
N ARG A 273 -40.10 0.21 -8.29
CA ARG A 273 -41.04 -0.11 -9.37
C ARG A 273 -42.23 0.85 -9.38
N ASP A 274 -42.83 1.08 -8.22
CA ASP A 274 -43.98 1.96 -8.09
C ASP A 274 -43.62 3.42 -8.42
N MET A 275 -42.43 3.88 -8.00
CA MET A 275 -41.90 5.19 -8.38
C MET A 275 -41.65 5.34 -9.88
N CYS A 276 -41.03 4.33 -10.52
CA CYS A 276 -40.84 4.32 -11.97
C CYS A 276 -42.18 4.46 -12.71
N SER A 277 -43.23 3.84 -12.19
CA SER A 277 -44.59 3.89 -12.76
C SER A 277 -45.27 5.24 -12.53
N GLY A 278 -45.17 5.81 -11.32
CA GLY A 278 -45.86 7.04 -10.92
C GLY A 278 -45.19 8.34 -11.41
N LEU A 279 -43.86 8.40 -11.43
CA LEU A 279 -43.10 9.63 -11.69
C LEU A 279 -42.65 9.73 -13.14
N LYS A 280 -43.57 9.97 -14.10
CA LYS A 280 -43.31 9.91 -15.56
C LYS A 280 -42.17 10.80 -16.07
N ASN A 281 -41.80 11.85 -15.36
CA ASN A 281 -40.72 12.75 -15.73
C ASN A 281 -39.36 12.42 -15.10
N ALA A 282 -39.30 11.42 -14.22
CA ALA A 282 -38.09 10.95 -13.58
C ALA A 282 -37.43 9.80 -14.34
N GLN A 283 -36.10 9.82 -14.34
CA GLN A 283 -35.20 8.73 -14.72
C GLN A 283 -34.40 8.31 -13.50
N PHE A 284 -34.13 7.02 -13.36
CA PHE A 284 -33.58 6.46 -12.14
C PHE A 284 -32.26 5.74 -12.41
N VAL A 285 -31.31 5.90 -11.50
CA VAL A 285 -30.11 5.06 -11.39
C VAL A 285 -30.09 4.47 -9.99
N LEU A 286 -30.00 3.14 -9.87
CA LEU A 286 -29.91 2.42 -8.61
C LEU A 286 -28.59 1.67 -8.53
N THR A 287 -27.84 1.79 -7.44
CA THR A 287 -26.60 1.03 -7.22
C THR A 287 -26.82 -0.10 -6.19
N SER A 288 -26.14 -1.23 -6.38
CA SER A 288 -26.09 -2.34 -5.41
C SER A 288 -24.81 -3.18 -5.58
N ARG A 289 -24.42 -3.94 -4.55
CA ARG A 289 -23.56 -5.12 -4.73
C ARG A 289 -24.33 -6.29 -5.35
N ALA A 290 -23.60 -7.24 -5.96
CA ALA A 290 -24.19 -8.48 -6.49
C ALA A 290 -24.90 -9.29 -5.38
N THR A 291 -24.26 -9.39 -4.22
CA THR A 291 -24.80 -10.05 -3.01
C THR A 291 -26.02 -9.32 -2.43
N GLY A 292 -26.10 -8.01 -2.66
CA GLY A 292 -27.23 -7.16 -2.28
C GLY A 292 -28.49 -7.37 -3.14
N TYR A 293 -28.29 -7.75 -4.40
CA TYR A 293 -29.33 -7.87 -5.43
C TYR A 293 -29.36 -9.30 -6.00
N ARG A 294 -30.04 -10.20 -5.27
CA ARG A 294 -30.15 -11.62 -5.62
C ARG A 294 -31.55 -11.95 -6.08
N LYS A 295 -31.70 -12.33 -7.35
CA LYS A 295 -32.98 -12.77 -7.92
C LYS A 295 -33.55 -14.02 -7.24
N LEU A 296 -32.68 -14.97 -6.89
CA LEU A 296 -33.06 -16.18 -6.13
C LEU A 296 -33.69 -15.83 -4.77
N ASP A 297 -33.22 -14.76 -4.15
CA ASP A 297 -33.75 -14.24 -2.90
C ASP A 297 -34.92 -13.27 -3.17
N GLY A 298 -35.57 -13.33 -4.33
CA GLY A 298 -36.68 -12.47 -4.76
C GLY A 298 -36.40 -10.96 -4.71
N ILE A 299 -35.14 -10.55 -4.62
CA ILE A 299 -34.73 -9.14 -4.68
C ILE A 299 -34.51 -8.83 -6.15
N GLU A 300 -35.58 -8.48 -6.84
CA GLU A 300 -35.58 -8.20 -8.27
C GLU A 300 -36.44 -6.97 -8.58
N LEU A 301 -35.94 -6.13 -9.49
CA LEU A 301 -36.68 -5.01 -10.05
C LEU A 301 -37.63 -5.51 -11.14
N GLU A 302 -38.90 -5.65 -10.80
CA GLU A 302 -40.00 -6.02 -11.71
C GLU A 302 -40.44 -4.83 -12.59
N VAL A 303 -39.49 -4.18 -13.25
CA VAL A 303 -39.69 -3.00 -14.10
C VAL A 303 -38.67 -3.10 -15.24
N PRO A 304 -39.00 -2.73 -16.48
CA PRO A 304 -38.01 -2.68 -17.55
C PRO A 304 -36.84 -1.76 -17.20
N HIS A 305 -35.64 -2.33 -17.11
CA HIS A 305 -34.42 -1.61 -16.75
C HIS A 305 -33.21 -2.12 -17.54
N LEU A 306 -32.20 -1.27 -17.69
CA LEU A 306 -30.88 -1.70 -18.13
C LEU A 306 -30.08 -2.09 -16.88
N ARG A 307 -29.47 -3.27 -16.87
CA ARG A 307 -28.46 -3.66 -15.87
C ARG A 307 -27.07 -3.41 -16.44
N ALA A 308 -26.19 -2.86 -15.62
CA ALA A 308 -24.82 -2.57 -15.98
C ALA A 308 -23.87 -2.90 -14.81
N ASP A 309 -22.90 -3.76 -15.03
CA ASP A 309 -21.98 -4.24 -14.00
C ASP A 309 -20.66 -3.44 -14.10
N ILE A 310 -20.21 -2.86 -12.98
CA ILE A 310 -18.90 -2.20 -12.88
C ILE A 310 -17.82 -3.27 -12.93
N MET A 311 -16.91 -3.11 -13.87
CA MET A 311 -15.75 -3.97 -14.05
C MET A 311 -14.59 -3.47 -13.20
N ASP A 312 -13.69 -4.39 -12.83
CA ASP A 312 -12.45 -3.99 -12.16
C ASP A 312 -11.63 -3.12 -13.12
N PHE A 313 -10.76 -2.28 -12.56
CA PHE A 313 -9.87 -1.50 -13.38
C PHE A 313 -8.98 -2.40 -14.23
N SER A 314 -9.11 -2.24 -15.54
CA SER A 314 -8.11 -2.71 -16.49
C SER A 314 -6.74 -2.14 -16.13
N PRO A 315 -5.63 -2.78 -16.55
CA PRO A 315 -4.29 -2.23 -16.34
C PRO A 315 -4.19 -0.76 -16.78
N GLN A 316 -4.82 -0.40 -17.90
CA GLN A 316 -4.85 0.99 -18.39
C GLN A 316 -5.57 1.94 -17.42
N GLN A 317 -6.72 1.54 -16.87
CA GLN A 317 -7.44 2.35 -15.88
C GLN A 317 -6.68 2.46 -14.57
N GLN A 318 -5.94 1.43 -14.16
CA GLN A 318 -5.05 1.51 -13.00
C GLN A 318 -3.95 2.56 -13.24
N GLU A 319 -3.35 2.57 -14.43
CA GLU A 319 -2.36 3.59 -14.82
C GLU A 319 -2.94 5.00 -14.79
N ASP A 320 -4.11 5.18 -15.42
CA ASP A 320 -4.79 6.48 -15.47
C ASP A 320 -5.16 6.97 -14.07
N PHE A 321 -5.61 6.05 -13.20
CA PHE A 321 -5.92 6.35 -11.81
C PHE A 321 -4.69 6.81 -11.07
N LEU A 322 -3.58 6.07 -11.15
CA LEU A 322 -2.34 6.42 -10.46
C LEU A 322 -1.82 7.78 -10.94
N LYS A 323 -1.82 8.04 -12.25
CA LYS A 323 -1.40 9.34 -12.82
C LYS A 323 -2.26 10.50 -12.30
N LYS A 324 -3.59 10.38 -12.37
CA LYS A 324 -4.51 11.42 -11.90
C LYS A 324 -4.41 11.61 -10.39
N TRP A 325 -4.37 10.51 -9.63
CA TRP A 325 -4.28 10.54 -8.18
C TRP A 325 -3.00 11.20 -7.70
N PHE A 326 -1.84 10.79 -8.20
CA PHE A 326 -0.56 11.41 -7.81
C PHE A 326 -0.51 12.87 -8.23
N ARG A 327 -1.02 13.23 -9.41
CA ARG A 327 -1.08 14.62 -9.85
C ARG A 327 -1.93 15.45 -8.89
N ALA A 328 -3.13 14.99 -8.55
CA ALA A 328 -4.00 15.66 -7.59
C ALA A 328 -3.34 15.78 -6.20
N ALA A 329 -2.74 14.69 -5.71
CA ALA A 329 -2.13 14.60 -4.38
C ALA A 329 -0.86 15.45 -4.20
N PHE A 330 -0.08 15.70 -5.27
CA PHE A 330 1.09 16.57 -5.23
C PHE A 330 0.75 18.03 -5.56
N CYS A 331 -0.16 18.27 -6.51
CA CYS A 331 -0.52 19.63 -6.90
C CYS A 331 -1.40 20.37 -5.87
N CYS A 332 -2.00 19.65 -4.92
CA CYS A 332 -2.73 20.24 -3.80
C CYS A 332 -1.84 20.68 -2.61
N GLU A 333 -0.52 20.44 -2.69
CA GLU A 333 0.45 20.89 -1.69
C GLU A 333 0.67 22.41 -1.81
N LEU A 334 0.92 23.09 -0.67
CA LEU A 334 1.12 24.54 -0.66
C LEU A 334 2.51 24.89 -1.21
N PRO A 335 2.63 25.93 -2.06
CA PRO A 335 3.93 26.39 -2.53
C PRO A 335 4.76 26.96 -1.38
N PRO A 336 6.09 26.71 -1.33
CA PRO A 336 6.99 27.35 -0.38
C PRO A 336 7.10 28.85 -0.66
N GLU A 337 7.38 29.64 0.39
CA GLU A 337 7.53 31.10 0.28
C GLU A 337 8.55 31.46 -0.81
N GLY A 338 8.16 32.35 -1.73
CA GLY A 338 8.99 32.82 -2.84
C GLY A 338 8.87 32.05 -4.15
N THR A 339 8.08 30.96 -4.21
CA THR A 339 7.80 30.23 -5.47
C THR A 339 6.45 30.64 -6.05
N THR A 340 6.37 30.84 -7.38
CA THR A 340 5.09 31.11 -8.02
C THR A 340 4.20 29.86 -8.07
N GLU A 341 2.88 30.04 -8.07
CA GLU A 341 1.93 28.91 -8.11
C GLU A 341 2.10 28.06 -9.39
N GLN A 342 2.49 28.68 -10.51
CA GLN A 342 2.73 27.98 -11.78
C GLN A 342 4.00 27.11 -11.72
N GLU A 343 5.12 27.66 -11.25
CA GLU A 343 6.37 26.90 -11.11
C GLU A 343 6.20 25.74 -10.12
N TRP A 344 5.50 25.98 -9.02
CA TRP A 344 5.20 24.94 -8.03
C TRP A 344 4.36 23.80 -8.62
N LYS A 345 3.25 24.11 -9.31
CA LYS A 345 2.42 23.10 -9.97
C LYS A 345 3.20 22.31 -11.02
N GLN A 346 4.11 22.96 -11.76
CA GLN A 346 4.93 22.27 -12.75
C GLN A 346 5.95 21.32 -12.10
N GLN A 347 6.59 21.74 -11.01
CA GLN A 347 7.51 20.89 -10.24
C GLN A 347 6.77 19.69 -9.62
N GLN A 348 5.60 19.93 -9.03
CA GLN A 348 4.77 18.89 -8.41
C GLN A 348 4.21 17.91 -9.45
N SER A 349 3.81 18.38 -10.64
CA SER A 349 3.38 17.51 -11.74
C SER A 349 4.51 16.59 -12.22
N LYS A 350 5.77 17.04 -12.24
CA LYS A 350 6.91 16.19 -12.59
C LYS A 350 7.18 15.10 -11.55
N LYS A 351 7.06 15.44 -10.25
CA LYS A 351 7.18 14.46 -9.16
C LYS A 351 6.05 13.42 -9.21
N ALA A 352 4.83 13.87 -9.46
CA ALA A 352 3.66 13.01 -9.63
C ALA A 352 3.87 11.98 -10.73
N GLU A 353 4.31 12.42 -11.92
CA GLU A 353 4.54 11.54 -13.07
C GLU A 353 5.59 10.47 -12.76
N GLN A 354 6.73 10.88 -12.20
CA GLN A 354 7.80 9.96 -11.80
C GLN A 354 7.30 8.90 -10.81
N ARG A 355 6.54 9.34 -9.78
CA ARG A 355 5.99 8.42 -8.77
C ARG A 355 4.96 7.46 -9.34
N SER A 356 4.03 7.95 -10.16
CA SER A 356 3.04 7.09 -10.81
C SER A 356 3.71 6.05 -11.70
N GLN A 357 4.75 6.43 -12.44
CA GLN A 357 5.42 5.53 -13.37
C GLN A 357 6.10 4.36 -12.64
N THR A 358 6.75 4.61 -11.50
CA THR A 358 7.43 3.55 -10.73
C THR A 358 6.45 2.48 -10.21
N ILE A 359 5.30 2.90 -9.66
CA ILE A 359 4.30 1.94 -9.15
C ILE A 359 3.59 1.21 -10.31
N ILE A 360 3.37 1.86 -11.44
CA ILE A 360 2.85 1.22 -12.66
C ILE A 360 3.79 0.11 -13.12
N GLU A 361 5.09 0.40 -13.20
CA GLU A 361 6.11 -0.59 -13.56
C GLU A 361 6.20 -1.73 -12.55
N PHE A 362 6.04 -1.43 -11.25
CA PHE A 362 5.97 -2.45 -10.21
C PHE A 362 4.78 -3.39 -10.42
N LEU A 363 3.57 -2.88 -10.66
CA LEU A 363 2.37 -3.69 -10.91
C LEU A 363 2.44 -4.46 -12.24
N LYS A 364 3.20 -3.96 -13.22
CA LYS A 364 3.41 -4.64 -14.51
C LYS A 364 4.22 -5.93 -14.41
N LYS A 365 5.06 -6.11 -13.38
CA LYS A 365 5.88 -7.33 -13.21
C LYS A 365 5.00 -8.56 -12.99
N GLU A 366 5.36 -9.68 -13.62
CA GLU A 366 4.61 -10.94 -13.48
C GLU A 366 4.60 -11.48 -12.04
N ASP A 367 5.70 -11.31 -11.30
CA ASP A 367 5.76 -11.67 -9.87
C ASP A 367 4.75 -10.92 -9.00
N ASN A 368 4.26 -9.78 -9.50
CA ASN A 368 3.28 -8.92 -8.82
C ASN A 368 1.87 -9.06 -9.42
N LYS A 369 1.60 -10.08 -10.23
CA LYS A 369 0.29 -10.31 -10.85
C LYS A 369 -0.86 -10.32 -9.83
N ALA A 370 -0.69 -11.00 -8.69
CA ALA A 370 -1.69 -11.02 -7.63
C ALA A 370 -1.94 -9.62 -7.02
N LEU A 371 -0.91 -8.80 -6.90
CA LEU A 371 -1.05 -7.40 -6.45
C LEU A 371 -1.71 -6.53 -7.51
N ARG A 372 -1.42 -6.74 -8.80
CA ARG A 372 -2.08 -6.05 -9.93
C ARG A 372 -3.57 -6.40 -10.02
N GLU A 373 -3.91 -7.67 -9.79
CA GLU A 373 -5.30 -8.13 -9.69
C GLU A 373 -6.00 -7.47 -8.50
N LEU A 374 -5.32 -7.35 -7.36
CA LEU A 374 -5.86 -6.64 -6.19
C LEU A 374 -6.02 -5.14 -6.42
N ALA A 375 -5.03 -4.53 -7.08
CA ALA A 375 -5.02 -3.13 -7.48
C ALA A 375 -6.06 -2.80 -8.56
N ALA A 376 -6.72 -3.80 -9.13
CA ALA A 376 -7.87 -3.60 -9.99
C ALA A 376 -9.09 -3.07 -9.23
N VAL A 377 -9.13 -3.23 -7.89
CA VAL A 377 -10.15 -2.61 -7.02
C VAL A 377 -9.74 -1.17 -6.69
N PRO A 378 -10.51 -0.15 -7.12
CA PRO A 378 -10.12 1.27 -7.01
C PRO A 378 -9.71 1.73 -5.60
N MET A 379 -10.42 1.28 -4.56
CA MET A 379 -10.11 1.62 -3.17
C MET A 379 -8.73 1.10 -2.74
N LEU A 380 -8.37 -0.11 -3.16
CA LEU A 380 -7.07 -0.70 -2.80
C LEU A 380 -5.94 -0.03 -3.58
N LEU A 381 -6.18 0.29 -4.85
CA LEU A 381 -5.25 1.09 -5.63
C LEU A 381 -4.99 2.46 -5.00
N GLN A 382 -6.03 3.10 -4.44
CA GLN A 382 -5.90 4.35 -3.69
C GLN A 382 -5.02 4.20 -2.45
N ILE A 383 -5.28 3.17 -1.64
CA ILE A 383 -4.47 2.85 -0.45
C ILE A 383 -3.01 2.55 -0.83
N MET A 384 -2.80 1.79 -1.89
CA MET A 384 -1.47 1.49 -2.43
C MET A 384 -0.74 2.77 -2.86
N ALA A 385 -1.43 3.70 -3.52
CA ALA A 385 -0.87 4.98 -3.91
C ALA A 385 -0.47 5.84 -2.69
N ILE A 386 -1.25 5.81 -1.61
CA ILE A 386 -0.94 6.50 -0.34
C ILE A 386 0.30 5.88 0.32
N ILE A 387 0.29 4.56 0.53
CA ILE A 387 1.42 3.85 1.16
C ILE A 387 2.70 4.07 0.35
N TRP A 388 2.62 4.07 -0.98
CA TRP A 388 3.77 4.30 -1.83
C TRP A 388 4.24 5.75 -1.83
N LYS A 389 3.33 6.72 -1.82
CA LYS A 389 3.67 8.15 -1.69
C LYS A 389 4.54 8.38 -0.45
N ASP A 390 4.19 7.74 0.65
CA ASP A 390 4.82 7.97 1.95
C ASP A 390 6.02 7.05 2.24
N ARG A 391 5.97 5.76 1.86
CA ARG A 391 6.95 4.73 2.29
C ARG A 391 7.84 4.16 1.18
N GLN A 392 7.52 4.42 -0.09
CA GLN A 392 8.28 3.93 -1.26
C GLN A 392 8.43 2.40 -1.39
N PHE A 393 7.57 1.60 -0.72
CA PHE A 393 7.48 0.15 -0.92
C PHE A 393 6.02 -0.33 -0.86
N LEU A 394 5.71 -1.48 -1.48
CA LEU A 394 4.39 -2.12 -1.45
C LEU A 394 4.45 -3.48 -0.74
N PRO A 395 3.48 -3.78 0.13
CA PRO A 395 3.30 -5.13 0.66
C PRO A 395 3.06 -6.18 -0.44
N LYS A 396 3.55 -7.41 -0.25
CA LYS A 396 3.50 -8.49 -1.26
C LYS A 396 2.22 -9.34 -1.27
N THR A 397 1.38 -9.25 -0.24
CA THR A 397 0.12 -10.01 -0.14
C THR A 397 -1.06 -9.09 0.15
N ARG A 398 -2.26 -9.54 -0.19
CA ARG A 398 -3.52 -8.84 0.12
C ARG A 398 -3.67 -8.59 1.62
N LEU A 399 -3.46 -9.63 2.42
CA LEU A 399 -3.49 -9.53 3.88
C LEU A 399 -2.51 -8.46 4.38
N ALA A 400 -1.27 -8.48 3.90
CA ALA A 400 -0.26 -7.49 4.28
C ALA A 400 -0.61 -6.08 3.81
N LEU A 401 -1.29 -5.92 2.67
CA LEU A 401 -1.78 -4.63 2.20
C LEU A 401 -2.85 -4.07 3.13
N TYR A 402 -3.86 -4.87 3.48
CA TYR A 402 -4.91 -4.47 4.41
C TYR A 402 -4.35 -4.20 5.82
N ASP A 403 -3.42 -5.02 6.28
CA ASP A 403 -2.71 -4.83 7.55
C ASP A 403 -1.94 -3.50 7.56
N THR A 404 -1.14 -3.27 6.51
CA THR A 404 -0.36 -2.03 6.36
C THR A 404 -1.26 -0.80 6.25
N ALA A 405 -2.36 -0.91 5.49
CA ALA A 405 -3.33 0.16 5.31
C ALA A 405 -4.04 0.50 6.61
N LEU A 406 -4.49 -0.51 7.36
CA LEU A 406 -5.16 -0.30 8.63
C LEU A 406 -4.20 0.29 9.68
N ASN A 407 -2.98 -0.24 9.80
CA ASN A 407 -1.96 0.31 10.70
C ASN A 407 -1.61 1.76 10.31
N TYR A 408 -1.62 2.06 9.01
CA TYR A 408 -1.42 3.44 8.54
C TYR A 408 -2.54 4.37 8.99
N LEU A 409 -3.80 3.96 8.82
CA LEU A 409 -4.99 4.73 9.21
C LEU A 409 -5.09 4.94 10.73
N LEU A 410 -4.69 3.95 11.52
CA LEU A 410 -4.83 3.97 12.99
C LEU A 410 -3.70 4.72 13.71
N GLU A 411 -2.46 4.65 13.21
CA GLU A 411 -1.29 5.08 14.00
C GLU A 411 -0.28 5.90 13.20
N TYR A 412 0.17 5.38 12.05
CA TYR A 412 1.30 5.98 11.33
C TYR A 412 1.01 7.40 10.84
N ARG A 413 -0.23 7.66 10.43
CA ARG A 413 -0.67 8.99 9.99
C ARG A 413 -0.53 10.05 11.09
N ASP A 414 -0.84 9.70 12.34
CA ASP A 414 -0.86 10.62 13.47
C ASP A 414 0.56 10.89 13.99
N ARG A 415 1.39 9.83 14.07
CA ARG A 415 2.80 9.97 14.49
C ARG A 415 3.62 10.87 13.58
N GLN A 416 3.32 10.94 12.28
CA GLN A 416 4.00 11.87 11.40
C GLN A 416 3.51 13.33 11.50
N LYS A 417 2.39 13.59 12.20
CA LYS A 417 1.93 14.95 12.52
C LYS A 417 2.42 15.42 13.90
N ASP A 418 3.34 14.68 14.54
CA ASP A 418 3.69 14.83 15.96
C ASP A 418 2.46 14.76 16.90
N ILE A 419 1.43 13.99 16.51
CA ILE A 419 0.25 13.76 17.34
C ILE A 419 0.28 12.33 17.84
N GLU A 420 0.24 12.15 19.16
CA GLU A 420 0.13 10.82 19.72
C GLU A 420 -1.28 10.25 19.47
N PRO A 421 -1.39 9.08 18.84
CA PRO A 421 -2.67 8.42 18.66
C PRO A 421 -3.22 7.97 20.01
N LEU A 422 -4.55 7.99 20.16
CA LEU A 422 -5.21 7.64 21.44
C LEU A 422 -4.86 6.21 21.90
N LEU A 423 -4.70 5.30 20.94
CA LEU A 423 -4.21 3.95 21.13
C LEU A 423 -3.22 3.61 20.01
N PRO A 424 -2.15 2.85 20.29
CA PRO A 424 -1.35 2.18 19.26
C PRO A 424 -2.21 1.32 18.31
N ALA A 425 -1.76 1.09 17.08
CA ALA A 425 -2.55 0.37 16.07
C ALA A 425 -2.90 -1.05 16.51
N ASP A 426 -1.97 -1.75 17.17
CA ASP A 426 -2.19 -3.10 17.66
C ASP A 426 -3.27 -3.15 18.75
N GLU A 427 -3.28 -2.20 19.68
CA GLU A 427 -4.32 -2.07 20.71
C GLU A 427 -5.67 -1.66 20.12
N ALA A 428 -5.69 -0.67 19.22
CA ALA A 428 -6.90 -0.28 18.52
C ALA A 428 -7.53 -1.46 17.76
N ARG A 429 -6.70 -2.30 17.13
CA ARG A 429 -7.16 -3.53 16.45
C ARG A 429 -7.70 -4.58 17.40
N ARG A 430 -7.14 -4.71 18.62
CA ARG A 430 -7.68 -5.61 19.65
C ARG A 430 -9.11 -5.22 20.07
N VAL A 431 -9.44 -3.93 20.02
CA VAL A 431 -10.81 -3.42 20.29
C VAL A 431 -11.71 -3.56 19.07
N LEU A 432 -11.19 -3.23 17.88
CA LEU A 432 -11.96 -3.21 16.63
C LEU A 432 -12.32 -4.60 16.10
N ALA A 433 -11.43 -5.58 16.19
CA ALA A 433 -11.66 -6.92 15.66
C ALA A 433 -12.90 -7.62 16.25
N PRO A 434 -13.08 -7.72 17.59
CA PRO A 434 -14.28 -8.31 18.17
C PRO A 434 -15.53 -7.47 17.88
N THR A 435 -15.41 -6.15 17.82
CA THR A 435 -16.54 -5.28 17.47
C THR A 435 -17.00 -5.50 16.02
N ALA A 436 -16.04 -5.63 15.10
CA ALA A 436 -16.32 -5.91 13.69
C ALA A 436 -16.94 -7.30 13.51
N LEU A 437 -16.49 -8.31 14.27
CA LEU A 437 -17.10 -9.63 14.27
C LEU A 437 -18.54 -9.59 14.81
N TRP A 438 -18.79 -8.94 15.95
CA TRP A 438 -20.14 -8.77 16.49
C TRP A 438 -21.09 -8.09 15.48
N MET A 439 -20.62 -7.06 14.78
CA MET A 439 -21.40 -6.41 13.71
C MET A 439 -21.70 -7.37 12.55
N GLN A 440 -20.74 -8.22 12.20
CA GLN A 440 -20.83 -9.17 11.09
C GLN A 440 -21.72 -10.37 11.44
N GLU A 441 -21.64 -10.87 12.67
CA GLU A 441 -22.20 -12.13 13.13
C GLU A 441 -23.56 -11.97 13.80
N ASP A 442 -23.61 -11.15 14.85
CA ASP A 442 -24.79 -11.00 15.69
C ASP A 442 -25.75 -9.96 15.13
N LEU A 443 -25.20 -8.80 14.73
CA LEU A 443 -26.02 -7.71 14.23
C LEU A 443 -26.45 -7.94 12.79
N GLN A 444 -25.56 -8.50 11.95
CA GLN A 444 -25.75 -8.72 10.52
C GLN A 444 -26.18 -7.45 9.76
N LYS A 445 -25.62 -6.30 10.15
CA LYS A 445 -25.88 -5.00 9.52
C LYS A 445 -24.61 -4.23 9.26
N ASP A 446 -24.69 -3.26 8.34
CA ASP A 446 -23.56 -2.40 8.03
C ASP A 446 -23.37 -1.30 9.08
N GLU A 447 -24.48 -0.79 9.60
CA GLU A 447 -24.59 0.20 10.65
C GLU A 447 -24.88 -0.43 12.03
N ALA A 448 -24.31 0.15 13.09
CA ALA A 448 -24.50 -0.30 14.46
C ALA A 448 -24.87 0.84 15.41
N PRO A 449 -25.81 0.63 16.37
CA PRO A 449 -26.18 1.66 17.33
C PRO A 449 -24.97 2.12 18.14
N LYS A 450 -24.78 3.43 18.30
CA LYS A 450 -23.63 4.03 18.97
C LYS A 450 -23.47 3.48 20.39
N GLU A 451 -24.57 3.38 21.13
CA GLU A 451 -24.59 2.84 22.49
C GLU A 451 -24.15 1.38 22.52
N ALA A 452 -24.61 0.56 21.57
CA ALA A 452 -24.23 -0.85 21.48
C ALA A 452 -22.75 -1.00 21.09
N VAL A 453 -22.26 -0.21 20.13
CA VAL A 453 -20.82 -0.19 19.78
C VAL A 453 -19.97 0.19 20.99
N HIS A 454 -20.38 1.21 21.74
CA HIS A 454 -19.66 1.61 22.95
C HIS A 454 -19.65 0.48 24.00
N GLN A 455 -20.78 -0.20 24.20
CA GLN A 455 -20.88 -1.33 25.12
C GLN A 455 -20.02 -2.53 24.69
N THR A 456 -19.91 -2.80 23.40
CA THR A 456 -19.06 -3.88 22.86
C THR A 456 -17.57 -3.54 23.02
N MET A 457 -17.18 -2.29 22.81
CA MET A 457 -15.78 -1.86 22.90
C MET A 457 -15.27 -1.69 24.34
N GLN A 458 -16.12 -1.19 25.25
CA GLN A 458 -15.68 -0.78 26.59
C GLN A 458 -15.02 -1.89 27.42
N PRO A 459 -15.49 -3.15 27.43
CA PRO A 459 -14.83 -4.23 28.16
C PRO A 459 -13.37 -4.43 27.75
N VAL A 460 -13.08 -4.37 26.44
CA VAL A 460 -11.71 -4.51 25.93
C VAL A 460 -10.88 -3.27 26.27
N LEU A 461 -11.45 -2.07 26.11
CA LEU A 461 -10.79 -0.81 26.44
C LEU A 461 -10.41 -0.72 27.93
N ASN A 462 -11.23 -1.28 28.82
CA ASN A 462 -10.94 -1.32 30.27
C ASN A 462 -9.71 -2.17 30.61
N MET A 463 -9.30 -3.09 29.73
CA MET A 463 -8.11 -3.93 29.90
C MET A 463 -6.82 -3.29 29.37
N LEU A 464 -6.92 -2.14 28.69
CA LEU A 464 -5.78 -1.44 28.10
C LEU A 464 -5.24 -0.36 29.05
N GLU A 465 -4.00 0.05 28.81
CA GLU A 465 -3.37 1.15 29.56
C GLU A 465 -4.11 2.47 29.29
N GLY A 466 -4.34 3.28 30.33
CA GLY A 466 -5.10 4.53 30.22
C GLY A 466 -6.63 4.39 30.14
N GLN A 467 -7.17 3.18 29.92
CA GLN A 467 -8.60 2.85 29.94
C GLN A 467 -9.51 3.89 29.25
N PRO A 468 -9.28 4.19 27.96
CA PRO A 468 -10.04 5.22 27.29
C PRO A 468 -11.54 4.87 27.22
N ARG A 469 -12.39 5.90 27.26
CA ARG A 469 -13.83 5.74 27.06
C ARG A 469 -14.11 5.39 25.60
N ALA A 470 -15.03 4.45 25.38
CA ALA A 470 -15.41 4.01 24.04
C ALA A 470 -15.92 5.16 23.15
N LEU A 471 -16.60 6.15 23.74
CA LEU A 471 -17.00 7.37 23.03
C LEU A 471 -15.79 8.12 22.47
N ALA A 472 -14.77 8.40 23.29
CA ALA A 472 -13.57 9.11 22.87
C ALA A 472 -12.79 8.31 21.82
N PHE A 473 -12.76 6.98 21.95
CA PHE A 473 -12.17 6.11 20.94
C PHE A 473 -12.93 6.15 19.60
N CYS A 474 -14.27 6.10 19.63
CA CYS A 474 -15.08 6.22 18.41
C CYS A 474 -14.96 7.60 17.75
N GLU A 475 -14.93 8.68 18.54
CA GLU A 475 -14.67 10.03 18.04
C GLU A 475 -13.30 10.11 17.35
N ASN A 476 -12.26 9.51 17.94
CA ASN A 476 -10.95 9.41 17.32
C ASN A 476 -11.00 8.62 16.00
N LEU A 477 -11.65 7.45 15.98
CA LEU A 477 -11.79 6.64 14.76
C LEU A 477 -12.56 7.35 13.64
N ARG A 478 -13.57 8.16 14.00
CA ARG A 478 -14.41 8.92 13.08
C ARG A 478 -13.70 10.14 12.51
N ASP A 479 -13.18 10.99 13.41
CA ASP A 479 -12.70 12.33 13.09
C ASP A 479 -11.24 12.32 12.65
N ARG A 480 -10.44 11.38 13.17
CA ARG A 480 -8.99 11.28 12.92
C ARG A 480 -8.65 10.16 11.96
N ALA A 481 -8.94 8.91 12.34
CA ALA A 481 -8.57 7.74 11.54
C ALA A 481 -9.40 7.63 10.26
N GLY A 482 -10.62 8.17 10.26
CA GLY A 482 -11.55 8.06 9.14
C GLY A 482 -11.97 6.61 8.85
N LEU A 483 -11.90 5.72 9.85
CA LEU A 483 -12.23 4.31 9.68
C LEU A 483 -13.74 4.08 9.80
N ILE A 484 -14.39 4.85 10.67
CA ILE A 484 -15.84 4.86 10.86
C ILE A 484 -16.43 6.23 10.52
N ALA A 485 -17.74 6.29 10.34
CA ALA A 485 -18.52 7.50 10.12
C ALA A 485 -19.83 7.43 10.91
N ASP A 486 -20.41 8.60 11.17
CA ASP A 486 -21.80 8.68 11.59
C ASP A 486 -22.68 8.25 10.41
N TYR A 487 -23.50 7.23 10.64
CA TYR A 487 -24.53 6.82 9.69
C TYR A 487 -25.75 7.73 9.81
N ASP A 488 -26.20 7.92 11.05
CA ASP A 488 -27.21 8.87 11.45
C ASP A 488 -26.87 9.41 12.86
N LYS A 489 -27.85 10.04 13.52
CA LYS A 489 -27.66 10.58 14.89
C LYS A 489 -27.35 9.50 15.92
N GLN A 490 -27.80 8.25 15.72
CA GLN A 490 -27.75 7.15 16.67
C GLN A 490 -26.88 5.96 16.24
N HIS A 491 -26.35 5.93 15.01
CA HIS A 491 -25.61 4.79 14.49
C HIS A 491 -24.22 5.17 13.92
N TYR A 492 -23.27 4.25 14.05
CA TYR A 492 -21.97 4.28 13.35
C TYR A 492 -21.97 3.29 12.18
N ILE A 493 -21.12 3.56 11.19
CA ILE A 493 -20.83 2.66 10.07
C ILE A 493 -19.33 2.67 9.74
N PHE A 494 -18.78 1.54 9.30
CA PHE A 494 -17.43 1.53 8.72
C PHE A 494 -17.44 2.24 7.36
N ARG A 495 -16.53 3.20 7.13
CA ARG A 495 -16.44 3.90 5.83
C ARG A 495 -16.19 2.95 4.67
N HIS A 496 -15.51 1.84 4.95
CA HIS A 496 -15.25 0.79 4.00
C HIS A 496 -15.57 -0.57 4.63
N LYS A 497 -16.59 -1.24 4.10
CA LYS A 497 -17.02 -2.59 4.54
C LYS A 497 -15.87 -3.60 4.55
N SER A 498 -14.95 -3.51 3.59
CA SER A 498 -13.80 -4.44 3.48
C SER A 498 -12.86 -4.38 4.69
N PHE A 499 -12.74 -3.23 5.38
CA PHE A 499 -11.99 -3.18 6.62
C PHE A 499 -12.72 -3.85 7.78
N ARG A 500 -14.06 -3.77 7.81
CA ARG A 500 -14.87 -4.57 8.75
C ARG A 500 -14.70 -6.05 8.47
N GLU A 501 -14.81 -6.48 7.22
CA GLU A 501 -14.66 -7.88 6.80
C GLU A 501 -13.25 -8.43 7.10
N PHE A 502 -12.21 -7.61 6.92
CA PHE A 502 -10.85 -7.92 7.32
C PHE A 502 -10.71 -8.06 8.84
N LEU A 503 -11.23 -7.10 9.62
CA LEU A 503 -11.15 -7.11 11.08
C LEU A 503 -11.94 -8.27 11.69
N SER A 504 -13.13 -8.58 11.16
CA SER A 504 -13.91 -9.73 11.59
C SER A 504 -13.16 -11.03 11.31
N ALA A 505 -12.49 -11.15 10.16
CA ALA A 505 -11.68 -12.32 9.83
C ALA A 505 -10.49 -12.51 10.78
N LEU A 506 -9.83 -11.42 11.22
CA LEU A 506 -8.77 -11.49 12.22
C LEU A 506 -9.27 -11.95 13.59
N GLN A 507 -10.53 -11.65 13.94
CA GLN A 507 -11.14 -12.18 15.15
C GLN A 507 -11.56 -13.64 14.98
N LEU A 508 -12.14 -14.00 13.82
CA LEU A 508 -12.50 -15.38 13.51
C LEU A 508 -11.32 -16.33 13.62
N GLU A 509 -10.12 -15.91 13.19
CA GLU A 509 -8.91 -16.73 13.30
C GLU A 509 -8.55 -17.02 14.77
N LYS A 510 -8.69 -16.04 15.66
CA LYS A 510 -8.48 -16.25 17.10
C LYS A 510 -9.52 -17.18 17.71
N ASP A 511 -10.78 -17.02 17.29
CA ASP A 511 -11.90 -17.79 17.81
C ASP A 511 -11.98 -19.21 17.23
N ALA A 512 -11.37 -19.46 16.08
CA ALA A 512 -11.43 -20.74 15.36
C ALA A 512 -10.80 -21.93 16.12
N LEU A 513 -10.08 -21.68 17.21
CA LEU A 513 -9.61 -22.72 18.13
C LEU A 513 -10.68 -23.19 19.12
N GLN A 514 -11.79 -22.46 19.28
CA GLN A 514 -12.91 -22.83 20.14
C GLN A 514 -13.68 -24.03 19.56
N GLU A 515 -14.31 -24.82 20.43
CA GLU A 515 -15.11 -25.98 20.02
C GLU A 515 -16.25 -25.58 19.07
N ASN A 516 -16.48 -26.38 18.04
CA ASN A 516 -17.52 -26.20 17.00
C ASN A 516 -17.42 -24.93 16.13
N ARG A 517 -16.47 -24.02 16.40
CA ARG A 517 -16.35 -22.77 15.63
C ARG A 517 -16.07 -22.99 14.14
N ILE A 518 -15.30 -24.03 13.82
CA ILE A 518 -15.03 -24.41 12.43
C ILE A 518 -16.28 -24.88 11.71
N ASP A 519 -17.17 -25.61 12.40
CA ASP A 519 -18.42 -26.07 11.79
C ASP A 519 -19.33 -24.87 11.46
N THR A 520 -19.38 -23.85 12.34
CA THR A 520 -20.02 -22.56 12.05
C THR A 520 -19.40 -21.83 10.86
N LEU A 521 -18.07 -21.79 10.75
CA LEU A 521 -17.38 -21.18 9.61
C LEU A 521 -17.71 -21.88 8.28
N VAL A 522 -17.93 -23.20 8.32
CA VAL A 522 -18.37 -23.97 7.16
C VAL A 522 -19.81 -23.60 6.77
N GLU A 523 -20.70 -23.36 7.73
CA GLU A 523 -22.06 -22.88 7.45
C GLU A 523 -22.05 -21.49 6.79
N TYR A 524 -21.16 -20.60 7.22
CA TYR A 524 -20.99 -19.26 6.63
C TYR A 524 -20.62 -19.27 5.15
N PHE A 525 -20.06 -20.37 4.65
CA PHE A 525 -19.77 -20.53 3.23
C PHE A 525 -21.04 -20.46 2.34
N ASN A 526 -22.21 -20.76 2.88
CA ASN A 526 -23.48 -20.65 2.16
C ASN A 526 -24.03 -19.22 2.09
N GLU A 527 -23.43 -18.29 2.81
CA GLU A 527 -23.88 -16.92 2.94
C GLU A 527 -22.92 -15.94 2.29
N ASP A 528 -23.36 -15.28 1.22
CA ASP A 528 -22.55 -14.27 0.53
C ASP A 528 -22.09 -13.11 1.44
N TRP A 529 -22.76 -12.94 2.59
CA TRP A 529 -22.40 -11.96 3.61
C TRP A 529 -20.98 -12.18 4.14
N TRP A 530 -20.51 -13.44 4.18
CA TRP A 530 -19.26 -13.87 4.80
C TRP A 530 -18.11 -14.11 3.82
N GLU A 531 -18.37 -14.03 2.51
CA GLU A 531 -17.40 -14.37 1.45
C GLU A 531 -16.02 -13.76 1.71
N GLU A 532 -15.98 -12.45 1.94
CA GLU A 532 -14.73 -11.70 2.08
C GLU A 532 -14.04 -11.96 3.43
N SER A 533 -14.82 -12.17 4.50
CA SER A 533 -14.27 -12.53 5.80
C SER A 533 -13.64 -13.92 5.78
N LEU A 534 -14.24 -14.89 5.07
CA LEU A 534 -13.67 -16.22 4.89
C LEU A 534 -12.36 -16.18 4.08
N ARG A 535 -12.30 -15.33 3.05
CA ARG A 535 -11.10 -15.08 2.26
C ARG A 535 -9.93 -14.56 3.10
N PHE A 536 -10.17 -13.52 3.91
CA PHE A 536 -9.17 -13.02 4.84
C PHE A 536 -8.80 -14.03 5.93
N PHE A 537 -9.77 -14.78 6.44
CA PHE A 537 -9.55 -15.82 7.44
C PHE A 537 -8.60 -16.89 6.90
N ILE A 538 -8.87 -17.43 5.71
CA ILE A 538 -7.99 -18.42 5.06
C ILE A 538 -6.61 -17.81 4.76
N SER A 539 -6.55 -16.56 4.31
CA SER A 539 -5.26 -15.89 4.04
C SER A 539 -4.41 -15.66 5.29
N LYS A 540 -5.05 -15.52 6.46
CA LYS A 540 -4.39 -15.33 7.76
C LYS A 540 -4.06 -16.65 8.46
N SER A 541 -4.87 -17.68 8.25
CA SER A 541 -4.81 -18.98 8.92
C SER A 541 -3.47 -19.68 8.71
N ASP A 542 -3.03 -20.44 9.70
CA ASP A 542 -1.91 -21.37 9.52
C ASP A 542 -2.35 -22.66 8.79
N ASP A 543 -1.36 -23.47 8.40
CA ASP A 543 -1.59 -24.73 7.67
C ASP A 543 -2.58 -25.65 8.40
N LYS A 544 -2.50 -25.73 9.74
CA LYS A 544 -3.35 -26.63 10.55
C LYS A 544 -4.80 -26.18 10.54
N MET A 545 -5.03 -24.87 10.61
CA MET A 545 -6.36 -24.29 10.60
C MET A 545 -7.00 -24.40 9.23
N PHE A 546 -6.24 -24.18 8.15
CA PHE A 546 -6.68 -24.42 6.78
C PHE A 546 -7.12 -25.87 6.57
N ASP A 547 -6.26 -26.84 6.93
CA ASP A 547 -6.56 -28.26 6.78
C ASP A 547 -7.81 -28.67 7.58
N ARG A 548 -7.95 -28.16 8.81
CA ARG A 548 -9.12 -28.41 9.65
C ARG A 548 -10.40 -27.88 9.01
N PHE A 549 -10.37 -26.66 8.48
CA PHE A 549 -11.50 -26.07 7.78
C PHE A 549 -11.88 -26.89 6.54
N MET A 550 -10.91 -27.22 5.67
CA MET A 550 -11.15 -27.99 4.46
C MET A 550 -11.68 -29.39 4.75
N HIS A 551 -11.13 -30.06 5.76
CA HIS A 551 -11.56 -31.38 6.18
C HIS A 551 -13.02 -31.38 6.66
N ARG A 552 -13.44 -30.36 7.41
CA ARG A 552 -14.83 -30.19 7.84
C ARG A 552 -15.74 -29.79 6.70
N PHE A 553 -15.30 -28.89 5.84
CA PHE A 553 -16.04 -28.42 4.67
C PHE A 553 -16.46 -29.59 3.78
N PHE A 554 -15.51 -30.44 3.35
CA PHE A 554 -15.80 -31.58 2.46
C PHE A 554 -16.56 -32.75 3.13
N ARG A 555 -16.80 -32.68 4.45
CA ARG A 555 -17.63 -33.65 5.18
C ARG A 555 -19.01 -33.11 5.54
N SER A 556 -19.24 -31.82 5.28
CA SER A 556 -20.52 -31.16 5.52
C SER A 556 -21.44 -31.23 4.31
N GLU A 557 -22.73 -31.14 4.57
CA GLU A 557 -23.78 -31.03 3.53
C GLU A 557 -23.56 -29.81 2.61
N VAL A 558 -22.88 -28.76 3.10
CA VAL A 558 -22.56 -27.55 2.33
C VAL A 558 -21.82 -27.87 1.04
N SER A 559 -20.95 -28.87 1.05
CA SER A 559 -20.09 -29.24 -0.08
C SER A 559 -20.73 -30.21 -1.08
N GLU A 560 -21.92 -30.76 -0.78
CA GLU A 560 -22.52 -31.81 -1.60
C GLU A 560 -22.88 -31.34 -3.01
N LEU A 561 -23.39 -30.11 -3.09
CA LEU A 561 -23.75 -29.47 -4.35
C LEU A 561 -23.48 -27.98 -4.26
N LEU A 562 -22.33 -27.57 -4.82
CA LEU A 562 -21.98 -26.17 -4.90
C LEU A 562 -22.58 -25.56 -6.15
N ASP A 563 -23.31 -24.47 -5.98
CA ASP A 563 -23.57 -23.60 -7.10
C ASP A 563 -22.27 -23.01 -7.62
N ALA A 564 -22.41 -22.42 -8.78
CA ALA A 564 -21.38 -21.84 -9.58
C ALA A 564 -20.55 -20.78 -8.79
N ASN A 565 -21.22 -19.87 -8.08
CA ASN A 565 -20.55 -18.82 -7.31
C ASN A 565 -19.76 -19.41 -6.15
N LYS A 566 -20.32 -20.40 -5.47
CA LYS A 566 -19.67 -21.11 -4.36
C LYS A 566 -18.44 -21.92 -4.81
N GLN A 567 -18.48 -22.54 -5.98
CA GLN A 567 -17.28 -23.19 -6.55
C GLN A 567 -16.15 -22.17 -6.80
N THR A 568 -16.51 -20.98 -7.30
CA THR A 568 -15.55 -19.90 -7.51
C THR A 568 -14.97 -19.40 -6.19
N LEU A 569 -15.81 -19.25 -5.16
CA LEU A 569 -15.36 -18.90 -3.82
C LEU A 569 -14.37 -19.93 -3.28
N LEU A 570 -14.68 -21.22 -3.37
CA LEU A 570 -13.79 -22.30 -2.93
C LEU A 570 -12.41 -22.20 -3.61
N GLN A 571 -12.38 -21.98 -4.92
CA GLN A 571 -11.12 -21.78 -5.65
C GLN A 571 -10.37 -20.52 -5.19
N ASN A 572 -11.07 -19.43 -4.90
CA ASN A 572 -10.46 -18.20 -4.40
C ASN A 572 -9.86 -18.39 -2.99
N LEU A 573 -10.54 -19.10 -2.09
CA LEU A 573 -10.01 -19.46 -0.77
C LEU A 573 -8.71 -20.24 -0.90
N VAL A 574 -8.68 -21.23 -1.79
CA VAL A 574 -7.48 -22.05 -2.07
C VAL A 574 -6.33 -21.21 -2.63
N LYS A 575 -6.60 -20.19 -3.44
CA LYS A 575 -5.57 -19.27 -3.96
C LYS A 575 -4.96 -18.38 -2.89
N GLU A 576 -5.75 -18.03 -1.87
CA GLU A 576 -5.34 -17.10 -0.82
C GLU A 576 -4.63 -17.77 0.36
N ALA A 577 -4.67 -19.10 0.44
CA ALA A 577 -4.04 -19.87 1.51
C ALA A 577 -2.51 -19.66 1.58
N PRO A 578 -1.96 -19.32 2.76
CA PRO A 578 -0.53 -19.17 2.94
C PRO A 578 0.12 -20.56 2.98
N LEU A 579 1.02 -20.85 2.03
CA LEU A 579 1.72 -22.14 1.86
C LEU A 579 0.79 -23.32 1.52
N LYS A 580 0.87 -23.77 0.27
CA LYS A 580 -0.09 -24.70 -0.35
C LYS A 580 0.11 -26.17 0.08
N LYS A 581 -0.03 -26.48 1.37
CA LYS A 581 -0.21 -27.87 1.82
C LYS A 581 -1.58 -28.40 1.40
N ILE A 582 -1.63 -29.68 1.03
CA ILE A 582 -2.79 -30.31 0.39
C ILE A 582 -3.34 -31.48 1.20
N ASP A 583 -2.85 -31.72 2.42
CA ASP A 583 -3.11 -32.97 3.14
C ASP A 583 -4.61 -33.18 3.37
N ALA A 584 -5.37 -32.15 3.78
CA ALA A 584 -6.82 -32.25 3.90
C ALA A 584 -7.51 -32.56 2.56
N LEU A 585 -7.06 -31.94 1.46
CA LEU A 585 -7.60 -32.17 0.11
C LEU A 585 -7.27 -33.58 -0.39
N VAL A 586 -6.05 -34.08 -0.15
CA VAL A 586 -5.63 -35.43 -0.51
C VAL A 586 -6.38 -36.47 0.32
N ASN A 587 -6.57 -36.23 1.62
CA ASN A 587 -7.36 -37.10 2.49
C ASN A 587 -8.83 -37.11 2.07
N ALA A 588 -9.39 -35.96 1.68
CA ALA A 588 -10.73 -35.87 1.11
C ALA A 588 -10.81 -36.68 -0.19
N LEU A 589 -9.88 -36.50 -1.13
CA LEU A 589 -9.87 -37.23 -2.41
C LEU A 589 -9.81 -38.76 -2.25
N ASN A 590 -9.14 -39.25 -1.21
CA ASN A 590 -9.04 -40.69 -0.91
C ASN A 590 -10.21 -41.23 -0.07
N ASN A 591 -11.13 -40.37 0.35
CA ASN A 591 -12.29 -40.78 1.13
C ASN A 591 -13.34 -41.45 0.22
N LYS A 592 -13.79 -42.65 0.59
CA LYS A 592 -14.78 -43.43 -0.18
C LYS A 592 -16.20 -42.87 -0.07
N ASP A 593 -16.45 -41.99 0.89
CA ASP A 593 -17.78 -41.44 1.18
C ASP A 593 -18.07 -40.13 0.43
N LEU A 594 -17.14 -39.63 -0.40
CA LEU A 594 -17.40 -38.44 -1.21
C LEU A 594 -18.37 -38.75 -2.35
N ASN A 595 -19.30 -37.83 -2.60
CA ASN A 595 -20.09 -37.86 -3.82
C ASN A 595 -19.29 -37.37 -5.04
N ASP A 596 -19.83 -37.57 -6.24
CA ASP A 596 -19.13 -37.27 -7.49
C ASP A 596 -18.73 -35.79 -7.63
N ASN A 597 -19.59 -34.87 -7.17
CA ASN A 597 -19.36 -33.44 -7.22
C ASN A 597 -18.23 -33.02 -6.27
N GLN A 598 -18.25 -33.51 -5.02
CA GLN A 598 -17.21 -33.26 -4.04
C GLN A 598 -15.85 -33.74 -4.55
N GLY A 599 -15.80 -34.92 -5.18
CA GLY A 599 -14.59 -35.42 -5.84
C GLY A 599 -14.05 -34.43 -6.89
N ARG A 600 -14.92 -33.87 -7.73
CA ARG A 600 -14.54 -32.83 -8.72
C ARG A 600 -14.02 -31.56 -8.07
N TYR A 601 -14.71 -31.06 -7.06
CA TYR A 601 -14.31 -29.84 -6.36
C TYR A 601 -12.94 -29.98 -5.71
N VAL A 602 -12.65 -31.13 -5.09
CA VAL A 602 -11.32 -31.42 -4.52
C VAL A 602 -10.25 -31.43 -5.61
N MET A 603 -10.51 -32.04 -6.76
CA MET A 603 -9.58 -32.05 -7.90
C MET A 603 -9.33 -30.64 -8.45
N ASP A 604 -10.36 -29.80 -8.55
CA ASP A 604 -10.23 -28.41 -8.99
C ASP A 604 -9.45 -27.55 -7.98
N CYS A 605 -9.59 -27.82 -6.68
CA CYS A 605 -8.76 -27.21 -5.64
C CYS A 605 -7.29 -27.60 -5.81
N LEU A 606 -7.00 -28.89 -6.01
CA LEU A 606 -5.64 -29.40 -6.25
C LEU A 606 -5.04 -28.82 -7.54
N LYS A 607 -5.84 -28.67 -8.60
CA LYS A 607 -5.44 -27.96 -9.83
C LYS A 607 -5.05 -26.51 -9.54
N THR A 608 -5.89 -25.80 -8.79
CA THR A 608 -5.66 -24.39 -8.42
C THR A 608 -4.38 -24.21 -7.59
N ILE A 609 -4.07 -25.19 -6.75
CA ILE A 609 -2.82 -25.24 -5.99
C ILE A 609 -1.63 -25.42 -6.93
N GLY A 610 -1.71 -26.40 -7.83
CA GLY A 610 -0.75 -26.61 -8.90
C GLY A 610 0.67 -26.87 -8.41
N THR A 611 0.83 -27.58 -7.29
CA THR A 611 2.13 -28.06 -6.77
C THR A 611 2.44 -29.48 -7.28
N PRO A 612 3.70 -29.93 -7.25
CA PRO A 612 4.05 -31.31 -7.65
C PRO A 612 3.33 -32.37 -6.80
N GLU A 613 3.11 -32.09 -5.52
CA GLU A 613 2.37 -32.96 -4.60
C GLU A 613 0.90 -33.10 -5.03
N ALA A 614 0.29 -32.01 -5.52
CA ALA A 614 -1.09 -32.02 -6.01
C ALA A 614 -1.22 -32.89 -7.27
N LEU A 615 -0.25 -32.78 -8.19
CA LEU A 615 -0.17 -33.66 -9.37
C LEU A 615 -0.02 -35.13 -8.96
N LYS A 616 0.84 -35.42 -7.98
CA LYS A 616 1.04 -36.79 -7.48
C LYS A 616 -0.24 -37.36 -6.87
N ALA A 617 -0.95 -36.57 -6.07
CA ALA A 617 -2.22 -37.00 -5.46
C ALA A 617 -3.27 -37.36 -6.51
N ILE A 618 -3.40 -36.56 -7.57
CA ILE A 618 -4.33 -36.82 -8.68
C ILE A 618 -3.93 -38.09 -9.44
N LYS A 619 -2.64 -38.31 -9.72
CA LYS A 619 -2.16 -39.56 -10.37
C LYS A 619 -2.48 -40.80 -9.53
N VAL A 620 -2.25 -40.74 -8.21
CA VAL A 620 -2.57 -41.85 -7.29
C VAL A 620 -4.07 -42.16 -7.28
N PHE A 621 -4.92 -41.12 -7.37
CA PHE A 621 -6.37 -41.31 -7.49
C PHE A 621 -6.74 -42.03 -8.80
N ILE A 622 -6.14 -41.64 -9.93
CA ILE A 622 -6.36 -42.31 -11.23
C ILE A 622 -6.00 -43.80 -11.16
N ASP A 623 -4.88 -44.14 -10.52
CA ASP A 623 -4.37 -45.52 -10.44
C ASP A 623 -5.20 -46.42 -9.51
N LYS A 624 -5.78 -45.84 -8.44
CA LYS A 624 -6.51 -46.60 -7.40
C LYS A 624 -8.02 -46.66 -7.63
N SER A 625 -8.59 -45.68 -8.33
CA SER A 625 -10.03 -45.58 -8.54
C SER A 625 -10.50 -46.56 -9.61
N LYS A 626 -11.31 -47.55 -9.19
CA LYS A 626 -11.97 -48.53 -10.08
C LYS A 626 -13.41 -48.13 -10.45
N GLY A 627 -13.79 -46.85 -10.27
CA GLY A 627 -15.16 -46.36 -10.44
C GLY A 627 -15.25 -44.93 -11.00
N ASN A 628 -16.49 -44.53 -11.32
CA ASN A 628 -16.97 -43.32 -12.02
C ASN A 628 -16.04 -42.72 -13.10
N GLU A 629 -16.28 -43.12 -14.34
CA GLU A 629 -15.55 -42.73 -15.55
C GLU A 629 -15.47 -41.19 -15.72
N ALA A 630 -16.51 -40.46 -15.32
CA ALA A 630 -16.57 -39.01 -15.48
C ALA A 630 -15.66 -38.22 -14.52
N ASN A 631 -15.25 -38.81 -13.39
CA ASN A 631 -14.25 -38.21 -12.48
C ASN A 631 -12.83 -38.63 -12.86
N LEU A 632 -12.67 -39.83 -13.43
CA LEU A 632 -11.40 -40.30 -13.98
C LEU A 632 -10.95 -39.48 -15.19
N ASP A 633 -11.87 -39.11 -16.08
CA ASP A 633 -11.55 -38.27 -17.25
C ASP A 633 -11.11 -36.87 -16.83
N HIS A 634 -11.85 -36.24 -15.91
CA HIS A 634 -11.47 -34.93 -15.36
C HIS A 634 -10.11 -34.97 -14.66
N ALA A 635 -9.82 -36.03 -13.90
CA ALA A 635 -8.52 -36.23 -13.26
C ALA A 635 -7.38 -36.32 -14.28
N ARG A 636 -7.58 -37.01 -15.41
CA ARG A 636 -6.59 -37.15 -16.49
C ARG A 636 -6.30 -35.81 -17.16
N ASP A 637 -7.33 -35.01 -17.44
CA ASP A 637 -7.18 -33.69 -18.03
C ASP A 637 -6.37 -32.75 -17.11
N ILE A 638 -6.69 -32.76 -15.81
CA ILE A 638 -5.94 -31.97 -14.81
C ILE A 638 -4.50 -32.44 -14.71
N ALA A 639 -4.25 -33.75 -14.69
CA ALA A 639 -2.90 -34.30 -14.60
C ALA A 639 -2.05 -33.93 -15.83
N ALA A 640 -2.64 -33.87 -17.03
CA ALA A 640 -1.97 -33.43 -18.24
C ALA A 640 -1.59 -31.93 -18.17
N ASP A 641 -2.54 -31.07 -17.78
CA ASP A 641 -2.32 -29.62 -17.65
C ASP A 641 -1.24 -29.30 -16.59
N LEU A 642 -1.33 -29.90 -15.40
CA LEU A 642 -0.34 -29.72 -14.34
C LEU A 642 1.04 -30.27 -14.72
N SER A 643 1.12 -31.40 -15.43
CA SER A 643 2.40 -31.94 -15.90
C SER A 643 3.07 -30.99 -16.91
N ALA A 644 2.29 -30.38 -17.81
CA ALA A 644 2.79 -29.39 -18.76
C ALA A 644 3.25 -28.10 -18.07
N GLN A 645 2.55 -27.65 -17.03
CA GLN A 645 2.93 -26.47 -16.24
C GLN A 645 4.20 -26.71 -15.40
N HIS A 646 4.34 -27.90 -14.80
CA HIS A 646 5.51 -28.27 -14.00
C HIS A 646 6.75 -28.52 -14.85
N ALA A 647 6.62 -29.15 -16.03
CA ALA A 647 7.75 -29.29 -16.96
C ALA A 647 8.34 -27.92 -17.34
N ARG A 648 7.49 -26.90 -17.56
CA ARG A 648 7.91 -25.51 -17.81
C ARG A 648 8.51 -24.80 -16.59
N LYS A 649 8.25 -25.28 -15.37
CA LYS A 649 8.77 -24.73 -14.10
C LYS A 649 10.03 -25.45 -13.61
N GLU A 650 10.14 -26.77 -13.79
CA GLU A 650 11.31 -27.57 -13.46
C GLU A 650 12.50 -27.21 -14.36
N GLU A 651 12.27 -26.90 -15.64
CA GLU A 651 13.28 -26.25 -16.50
C GLU A 651 13.82 -24.93 -15.88
N LYS A 652 12.99 -24.19 -15.14
CA LYS A 652 13.37 -22.94 -14.45
C LYS A 652 13.88 -23.12 -13.00
N ALA A 653 13.64 -24.28 -12.37
CA ALA A 653 13.85 -24.52 -10.94
C ALA A 653 15.01 -25.48 -10.62
N VAL A 654 15.34 -26.44 -11.49
CA VAL A 654 16.60 -27.23 -11.44
C VAL A 654 17.83 -26.32 -11.46
N GLU A 655 17.65 -25.14 -12.04
CA GLU A 655 18.54 -24.01 -12.05
C GLU A 655 18.83 -23.33 -10.69
N LYS A 656 18.03 -23.56 -9.64
CA LYS A 656 17.99 -22.68 -8.44
C LYS A 656 18.17 -23.37 -7.09
N ALA A 657 18.19 -24.71 -7.00
CA ALA A 657 17.97 -25.44 -5.73
C ALA A 657 19.17 -26.21 -5.12
N GLN A 658 20.39 -26.15 -5.66
CA GLN A 658 21.52 -26.96 -5.19
C GLN A 658 22.23 -26.45 -3.90
N PHE A 659 21.60 -25.61 -3.07
CA PHE A 659 22.37 -24.70 -2.20
C PHE A 659 22.00 -24.51 -0.72
N ILE A 660 21.58 -25.50 0.07
CA ILE A 660 21.53 -25.25 1.54
C ILE A 660 21.85 -26.53 2.30
N ILE A 661 22.86 -26.49 3.19
CA ILE A 661 22.98 -27.10 4.55
C ILE A 661 24.45 -27.43 4.90
N ASP A 662 25.15 -26.52 5.60
CA ASP A 662 25.84 -26.72 6.91
C ASP A 662 26.71 -25.48 7.28
N GLN A 663 26.27 -24.68 8.26
CA GLN A 663 26.82 -23.37 8.69
C GLN A 663 27.48 -22.53 7.58
N GLU A 664 26.71 -22.22 6.53
CA GLU A 664 27.16 -21.54 5.33
C GLU A 664 27.15 -20.00 5.42
N SER A 665 26.74 -19.38 6.54
CA SER A 665 26.77 -17.92 6.69
C SER A 665 26.73 -17.44 8.15
N PHE A 666 27.16 -16.19 8.41
CA PHE A 666 26.95 -15.48 9.69
C PHE A 666 26.43 -14.05 9.45
N ARG A 667 25.93 -13.37 10.49
CA ARG A 667 25.48 -11.96 10.39
C ARG A 667 26.42 -11.00 11.12
N ASN A 668 26.89 -9.96 10.43
CA ASN A 668 27.80 -8.96 11.00
C ASN A 668 27.02 -7.88 11.77
N PRO A 669 27.15 -7.77 13.10
CA PRO A 669 26.39 -6.80 13.90
C PRO A 669 26.81 -5.35 13.67
N TYR A 670 28.00 -5.09 13.13
CA TYR A 670 28.52 -3.75 12.89
C TYR A 670 27.99 -3.11 11.59
N GLU A 671 27.28 -3.88 10.76
CA GLU A 671 26.79 -3.48 9.44
C GLU A 671 25.30 -3.83 9.22
N ASP A 672 24.45 -3.47 10.19
CA ASP A 672 23.00 -3.73 10.15
C ASP A 672 22.65 -5.23 9.97
N ASN A 673 23.40 -6.12 10.63
CA ASN A 673 23.19 -7.58 10.59
C ASN A 673 23.22 -8.20 9.18
N VAL A 674 24.05 -7.64 8.29
CA VAL A 674 24.26 -8.20 6.95
C VAL A 674 24.81 -9.62 7.01
N GLU A 675 24.32 -10.46 6.11
CA GLU A 675 24.77 -11.84 5.94
C GLU A 675 26.11 -11.91 5.21
N TYR A 676 27.05 -12.67 5.77
CA TYR A 676 28.33 -13.07 5.19
C TYR A 676 28.28 -14.56 4.90
N ILE A 677 28.41 -14.92 3.64
CA ILE A 677 28.34 -16.29 3.13
C ILE A 677 29.73 -16.91 3.13
N LYS A 678 29.81 -18.11 3.67
CA LYS A 678 30.98 -18.96 3.71
C LYS A 678 31.24 -19.55 2.32
N ILE A 679 32.41 -19.27 1.78
CA ILE A 679 32.92 -19.87 0.54
C ILE A 679 33.95 -20.93 0.93
N PRO A 680 33.74 -22.20 0.57
CA PRO A 680 34.65 -23.27 0.95
C PRO A 680 36.02 -23.08 0.31
N ALA A 681 37.06 -23.56 1.01
CA ALA A 681 38.40 -23.59 0.45
C ALA A 681 38.43 -24.48 -0.81
N GLY A 682 39.28 -24.12 -1.77
CA GLY A 682 39.44 -24.92 -2.98
C GLY A 682 40.64 -24.52 -3.80
N ASN A 683 40.88 -25.30 -4.86
CA ASN A 683 41.95 -25.05 -5.81
C ASN A 683 41.35 -24.97 -7.21
N TYR A 684 41.79 -24.00 -8.00
CA TYR A 684 41.32 -23.88 -9.37
C TYR A 684 42.38 -23.23 -10.25
N LYS A 685 42.23 -23.40 -11.56
CA LYS A 685 43.11 -22.77 -12.55
C LYS A 685 42.68 -21.31 -12.75
N TYR A 686 43.47 -20.38 -12.24
CA TYR A 686 43.16 -18.94 -12.32
C TYR A 686 43.08 -18.48 -13.78
N SER A 687 42.00 -17.80 -14.16
CA SER A 687 41.70 -17.50 -15.57
C SER A 687 42.75 -16.61 -16.24
N VAL A 688 43.47 -15.81 -15.46
CA VAL A 688 44.45 -14.83 -15.97
C VAL A 688 45.82 -15.44 -16.20
N THR A 689 46.34 -16.23 -15.26
CA THR A 689 47.69 -16.80 -15.36
C THR A 689 47.70 -18.24 -15.88
N GLY A 690 46.57 -18.94 -15.78
CA GLY A 690 46.49 -20.36 -16.06
C GLY A 690 47.17 -21.23 -15.00
N GLU A 691 47.63 -20.66 -13.88
CA GLU A 691 48.24 -21.39 -12.77
C GLU A 691 47.18 -21.88 -11.79
N THR A 692 47.40 -23.04 -11.17
CA THR A 692 46.52 -23.52 -10.10
C THR A 692 46.76 -22.72 -8.83
N VAL A 693 45.74 -22.01 -8.35
CA VAL A 693 45.78 -21.21 -7.13
C VAL A 693 44.94 -21.88 -6.06
N LYS A 694 45.45 -21.89 -4.82
CA LYS A 694 44.73 -22.34 -3.63
C LYS A 694 44.06 -21.16 -2.94
N VAL A 695 42.74 -21.20 -2.79
CA VAL A 695 41.94 -20.21 -2.08
C VAL A 695 41.51 -20.80 -0.74
N PRO A 696 41.77 -20.12 0.39
CA PRO A 696 41.34 -20.59 1.71
C PRO A 696 39.82 -20.46 1.87
N GLU A 697 39.30 -20.98 2.98
CA GLU A 697 37.91 -20.75 3.38
C GLU A 697 37.74 -19.29 3.79
N LEU A 698 36.74 -18.62 3.23
CA LEU A 698 36.55 -17.17 3.35
C LEU A 698 35.07 -16.84 3.54
N TYR A 699 34.77 -15.67 4.10
CA TYR A 699 33.40 -15.19 4.26
C TYR A 699 33.19 -13.93 3.44
N PHE A 700 32.34 -14.01 2.42
CA PHE A 700 32.00 -12.88 1.55
C PHE A 700 30.70 -12.24 2.02
N CYS A 701 30.66 -10.91 2.09
CA CYS A 701 29.40 -10.21 2.25
C CYS A 701 28.47 -10.59 1.09
N LYS A 702 27.22 -10.94 1.42
CA LYS A 702 26.22 -11.40 0.44
C LYS A 702 25.99 -10.40 -0.69
N TYR A 703 26.11 -9.11 -0.38
CA TYR A 703 25.84 -8.00 -1.27
C TYR A 703 27.05 -7.05 -1.35
N PRO A 704 27.19 -6.27 -2.43
CA PRO A 704 28.00 -5.06 -2.41
C PRO A 704 27.58 -4.12 -1.27
N VAL A 705 28.48 -3.26 -0.80
CA VAL A 705 28.19 -2.28 0.25
C VAL A 705 27.15 -1.29 -0.26
N THR A 706 26.08 -1.06 0.50
CA THR A 706 25.00 -0.15 0.10
C THR A 706 25.25 1.28 0.55
N ASN A 707 24.56 2.24 -0.07
CA ASN A 707 24.64 3.65 0.34
C ASN A 707 24.31 3.85 1.82
N LYS A 708 23.29 3.19 2.35
CA LYS A 708 22.93 3.28 3.77
C LYS A 708 24.10 2.92 4.68
N ARG A 709 24.77 1.80 4.40
CA ARG A 709 25.92 1.34 5.20
C ARG A 709 27.12 2.26 5.03
N TYR A 710 27.38 2.71 3.81
CA TYR A 710 28.49 3.63 3.54
C TYR A 710 28.30 4.99 4.19
N ARG A 711 27.08 5.55 4.16
CA ARG A 711 26.72 6.80 4.86
C ARG A 711 26.91 6.69 6.36
N ARG A 712 26.69 5.52 6.96
CA ARG A 712 26.97 5.29 8.39
C ARG A 712 28.46 5.42 8.70
N PHE A 713 29.34 4.92 7.82
CA PHE A 713 30.78 5.16 7.94
C PHE A 713 31.13 6.66 7.84
N ILE A 714 30.55 7.38 6.87
CA ILE A 714 30.77 8.84 6.75
C ILE A 714 30.21 9.60 7.97
N SER A 715 29.08 9.16 8.51
CA SER A 715 28.48 9.67 9.75
C SER A 715 29.42 9.47 10.95
N PHE A 716 30.08 8.31 11.04
CA PHE A 716 31.10 8.03 12.05
C PHE A 716 32.30 8.99 11.95
N LEU A 717 32.82 9.22 10.73
CA LEU A 717 33.93 10.17 10.52
C LEU A 717 33.55 11.61 10.89
N ASN A 718 32.27 11.97 10.78
CA ASN A 718 31.73 13.26 11.20
C ASN A 718 31.45 13.36 12.71
N GLY A 719 31.75 12.32 13.49
CA GLY A 719 31.52 12.31 14.93
C GLY A 719 30.06 12.11 15.34
N LYS A 720 29.19 11.62 14.44
CA LYS A 720 27.74 11.50 14.68
C LYS A 720 27.32 10.13 15.22
N GLU A 721 28.08 9.07 14.95
CA GLU A 721 27.79 7.71 15.44
C GLU A 721 28.29 7.50 16.88
N LYS A 722 27.59 8.09 17.87
CA LYS A 722 28.03 8.09 19.29
C LYS A 722 28.33 6.71 19.86
N GLU A 723 27.54 5.71 19.46
CA GLU A 723 27.68 4.34 19.95
C GLU A 723 28.99 3.70 19.49
N PHE A 724 29.37 3.92 18.23
CA PHE A 724 30.65 3.47 17.68
C PHE A 724 31.82 4.31 18.19
N ILE A 725 31.66 5.62 18.37
CA ILE A 725 32.72 6.49 18.89
C ILE A 725 33.11 6.13 20.32
N LYS A 726 32.16 5.62 21.11
CA LYS A 726 32.43 5.13 22.47
C LYS A 726 33.39 3.92 22.46
N ALA A 727 33.25 3.03 21.49
CA ALA A 727 34.10 1.84 21.35
C ALA A 727 35.40 2.13 20.56
N LEU A 728 35.29 2.97 19.53
CA LEU A 728 36.36 3.35 18.62
C LEU A 728 36.45 4.88 18.57
N PRO A 729 37.20 5.51 19.49
CA PRO A 729 37.45 6.94 19.46
C PRO A 729 37.98 7.41 18.10
N LEU A 730 37.50 8.56 17.65
CA LEU A 730 37.76 9.03 16.29
C LEU A 730 39.25 9.34 16.05
N ASP A 731 39.93 9.92 17.04
CA ASP A 731 41.36 10.19 17.04
C ASP A 731 42.21 8.91 16.95
N LEU A 732 41.80 7.86 17.69
CA LEU A 732 42.45 6.55 17.63
C LEU A 732 42.27 5.92 16.25
N PHE A 733 41.05 5.95 15.69
CA PHE A 733 40.83 5.49 14.31
C PHE A 733 41.68 6.26 13.30
N GLN A 734 41.80 7.58 13.46
CA GLN A 734 42.59 8.44 12.58
C GLN A 734 44.09 8.08 12.62
N ASP A 735 44.68 7.88 13.80
CA ASP A 735 46.07 7.42 13.92
C ASP A 735 46.28 6.06 13.24
N LYS A 736 45.40 5.09 13.50
CA LYS A 736 45.50 3.75 12.91
C LYS A 736 45.34 3.79 11.39
N LEU A 737 44.41 4.59 10.87
CA LEU A 737 44.20 4.74 9.44
C LEU A 737 45.42 5.35 8.76
N LEU A 738 46.05 6.39 9.33
CA LEU A 738 47.28 6.98 8.77
C LEU A 738 48.46 6.00 8.73
N ARG A 739 48.59 5.14 9.75
CA ARG A 739 49.60 4.07 9.73
C ARG A 739 49.30 3.06 8.64
N PHE A 740 48.03 2.67 8.47
CA PHE A 740 47.60 1.78 7.40
C PHE A 740 47.86 2.40 6.01
N THR A 741 47.57 3.69 5.81
CA THR A 741 47.79 4.33 4.50
C THR A 741 49.27 4.46 4.16
N SER A 742 50.16 4.47 5.15
CA SER A 742 51.61 4.58 4.92
C SER A 742 52.22 3.35 4.23
N SER A 743 51.59 2.17 4.36
CA SER A 743 52.05 0.94 3.72
C SER A 743 51.59 0.80 2.26
N ILE A 744 50.75 1.74 1.77
CA ILE A 744 50.13 1.68 0.45
C ILE A 744 50.51 2.92 -0.36
N LYS A 745 51.17 2.69 -1.49
CA LYS A 745 51.65 3.77 -2.37
C LYS A 745 50.50 4.71 -2.78
N GLY A 746 50.72 6.01 -2.62
CA GLY A 746 49.78 7.08 -3.00
C GLY A 746 48.60 7.30 -2.04
N TYR A 747 48.34 6.40 -1.09
CA TYR A 747 47.17 6.49 -0.21
C TYR A 747 47.30 7.65 0.79
N THR A 748 48.46 7.79 1.42
CA THR A 748 48.69 8.88 2.39
C THR A 748 48.55 10.25 1.72
N ASP A 749 49.00 10.38 0.47
CA ASP A 749 48.89 11.62 -0.31
C ASP A 749 47.43 11.93 -0.67
N TYR A 750 46.65 10.92 -1.08
CA TYR A 750 45.21 11.04 -1.35
C TYR A 750 44.45 11.56 -0.12
N LEU A 751 44.62 10.88 1.02
CA LEU A 751 43.88 11.17 2.24
C LEU A 751 44.29 12.55 2.79
N GLY A 752 45.59 12.87 2.73
CA GLY A 752 46.16 14.09 3.27
C GLY A 752 46.21 14.10 4.79
N LYS A 753 46.95 15.04 5.36
CA LYS A 753 47.22 15.09 6.81
C LYS A 753 46.06 15.65 7.65
N ASP A 754 45.13 16.39 7.04
CA ASP A 754 44.01 17.02 7.75
C ASP A 754 42.80 16.09 7.82
N SER A 755 42.62 15.44 8.98
CA SER A 755 41.53 14.49 9.21
C SER A 755 40.14 15.09 9.17
N LYS A 756 40.01 16.41 9.31
CA LYS A 756 38.71 17.10 9.23
C LYS A 756 38.13 17.09 7.82
N GLN A 757 38.96 16.89 6.79
CA GLN A 757 38.52 16.85 5.39
C GLN A 757 38.15 15.44 4.94
N TRP A 758 38.48 14.41 5.72
CA TRP A 758 38.27 13.01 5.34
C TRP A 758 36.80 12.66 5.11
N PRO A 759 35.81 13.12 5.90
CA PRO A 759 34.41 12.81 5.60
C PRO A 759 33.98 13.28 4.21
N GLY A 760 34.49 14.42 3.74
CA GLY A 760 34.23 14.91 2.38
C GLY A 760 34.99 14.11 1.32
N LYS A 761 36.28 13.84 1.55
CA LYS A 761 37.14 13.09 0.61
C LYS A 761 36.79 11.61 0.45
N LEU A 762 36.20 11.01 1.47
CA LEU A 762 35.81 9.60 1.48
C LEU A 762 34.32 9.42 1.16
N ARG A 763 33.54 10.51 1.04
CA ARG A 763 32.14 10.43 0.62
C ARG A 763 32.06 9.95 -0.84
N SER A 764 30.98 9.26 -1.17
CA SER A 764 30.62 9.03 -2.57
C SER A 764 30.31 10.36 -3.26
N ASP A 765 30.83 10.55 -4.48
CA ASP A 765 30.55 11.75 -5.30
C ASP A 765 29.09 11.78 -5.81
N ASP A 766 28.46 10.61 -5.90
CA ASP A 766 27.08 10.44 -6.35
C ASP A 766 26.07 10.34 -5.19
N ASP A 767 26.48 10.65 -3.96
CA ASP A 767 25.62 10.53 -2.77
C ASP A 767 24.40 11.49 -2.79
N ASP A 768 24.51 12.59 -3.55
CA ASP A 768 23.41 13.53 -3.80
C ASP A 768 22.69 13.28 -5.14
N ASN A 769 23.17 12.32 -5.94
CA ASN A 769 22.60 11.96 -7.23
C ASN A 769 21.44 10.99 -7.06
N LYS A 770 20.21 11.45 -7.35
CA LYS A 770 18.97 10.66 -7.21
C LYS A 770 18.94 9.30 -7.91
N ASN A 771 19.81 9.08 -8.89
CA ASN A 771 19.90 7.80 -9.60
C ASN A 771 20.69 6.75 -8.82
N PHE A 772 21.56 7.18 -7.89
CA PHE A 772 22.53 6.35 -7.21
C PHE A 772 22.50 6.51 -5.69
N ASN A 773 21.57 7.29 -5.14
CA ASN A 773 21.54 7.65 -3.72
C ASN A 773 20.52 6.87 -2.87
N GLY A 774 19.84 5.86 -3.44
CA GLY A 774 18.90 5.01 -2.71
C GLY A 774 19.61 4.15 -1.67
N ASP A 775 19.01 4.00 -0.48
CA ASP A 775 19.64 3.36 0.68
C ASP A 775 20.10 1.91 0.42
N ASP A 776 19.33 1.15 -0.36
CA ASP A 776 19.59 -0.27 -0.67
C ASP A 776 20.36 -0.47 -1.99
N GLN A 777 20.66 0.61 -2.73
CA GLN A 777 21.54 0.55 -3.90
C GLN A 777 23.00 0.37 -3.45
N PRO A 778 23.85 -0.28 -4.26
CA PRO A 778 25.27 -0.30 -4.00
C PRO A 778 25.82 1.13 -4.01
N VAL A 779 26.73 1.43 -3.09
CA VAL A 779 27.46 2.69 -3.13
C VAL A 779 28.33 2.71 -4.38
N VAL A 780 28.25 3.80 -5.14
CA VAL A 780 29.04 4.04 -6.36
C VAL A 780 29.89 5.29 -6.22
N SER A 781 30.76 5.55 -7.19
CA SER A 781 31.63 6.73 -7.18
C SER A 781 32.39 6.81 -5.86
N VAL A 782 32.97 5.68 -5.47
CA VAL A 782 33.88 5.57 -4.33
C VAL A 782 35.24 5.15 -4.84
N THR A 783 36.28 5.82 -4.37
CA THR A 783 37.66 5.51 -4.75
C THR A 783 38.10 4.18 -4.16
N TRP A 784 39.13 3.57 -4.74
CA TRP A 784 39.72 2.35 -4.18
C TRP A 784 40.22 2.59 -2.74
N TYR A 785 40.81 3.77 -2.52
CA TYR A 785 41.22 4.21 -1.19
C TYR A 785 40.04 4.30 -0.23
N ALA A 786 38.92 4.90 -0.64
CA ALA A 786 37.75 5.03 0.23
C ALA A 786 37.08 3.69 0.55
N ALA A 787 37.06 2.75 -0.40
CA ALA A 787 36.64 1.37 -0.16
C ALA A 787 37.53 0.66 0.88
N ARG A 788 38.85 0.83 0.79
CA ARG A 788 39.80 0.28 1.78
C ARG A 788 39.66 0.92 3.16
N ALA A 789 39.37 2.22 3.23
CA ALA A 789 39.11 2.91 4.50
C ALA A 789 37.90 2.30 5.22
N TYR A 790 36.83 2.00 4.47
CA TYR A 790 35.62 1.37 5.00
C TYR A 790 35.92 -0.04 5.54
N CYS A 791 36.64 -0.89 4.79
CA CYS A 791 37.04 -2.22 5.28
C CYS A 791 37.92 -2.14 6.54
N PHE A 792 38.84 -1.17 6.57
CA PHE A 792 39.70 -0.96 7.73
C PHE A 792 38.93 -0.48 8.96
N TRP A 793 37.90 0.36 8.77
CA TRP A 793 36.98 0.78 9.81
C TRP A 793 36.23 -0.40 10.44
N LEU A 794 35.71 -1.32 9.63
CA LEU A 794 35.08 -2.55 10.13
C LEU A 794 36.06 -3.41 10.94
N SER A 795 37.31 -3.52 10.47
CA SER A 795 38.35 -4.26 11.19
C SER A 795 38.64 -3.65 12.56
N CYS A 796 38.69 -2.31 12.65
CA CYS A 796 38.87 -1.60 13.91
C CYS A 796 37.67 -1.77 14.84
N LEU A 797 36.44 -1.71 14.32
CA LEU A 797 35.21 -1.91 15.11
C LEU A 797 35.15 -3.32 15.69
N GLU A 798 35.40 -4.35 14.89
CA GLU A 798 35.41 -5.73 15.39
C GLU A 798 36.52 -5.92 16.44
N ALA A 799 37.72 -5.37 16.22
CA ALA A 799 38.79 -5.47 17.20
C ALA A 799 38.42 -4.77 18.52
N ALA A 800 37.86 -3.56 18.45
CA ALA A 800 37.51 -2.76 19.61
C ALA A 800 36.32 -3.33 20.40
N ILE A 801 35.32 -3.90 19.72
CA ILE A 801 34.07 -4.38 20.34
C ILE A 801 34.11 -5.89 20.61
N GLY A 802 34.57 -6.67 19.64
CA GLY A 802 34.40 -8.12 19.63
C GLY A 802 35.57 -8.93 20.20
N ARG A 803 36.80 -8.42 20.22
CA ARG A 803 37.99 -9.21 20.62
C ARG A 803 38.55 -8.89 22.00
N GLY A 804 38.07 -7.83 22.66
CA GLY A 804 38.58 -7.39 23.97
C GLY A 804 40.04 -6.92 23.97
N GLU A 805 40.71 -6.88 22.81
CA GLU A 805 42.02 -6.28 22.64
C GLU A 805 41.86 -4.76 22.65
N LYS A 806 42.65 -4.05 23.47
CA LYS A 806 42.69 -2.60 23.37
C LYS A 806 43.31 -2.25 22.03
N LEU A 807 42.57 -1.57 21.18
CA LEU A 807 43.03 -1.19 19.84
C LEU A 807 44.35 -0.40 19.88
N GLU A 808 44.60 0.35 20.96
CA GLU A 808 45.87 1.03 21.26
C GLU A 808 47.08 0.07 21.22
N ASP A 809 46.92 -1.14 21.76
CA ASP A 809 47.96 -2.15 21.90
C ASP A 809 48.27 -2.91 20.60
N ILE A 810 47.37 -2.83 19.60
CA ILE A 810 47.56 -3.48 18.30
C ILE A 810 48.63 -2.72 17.50
N LYS A 811 49.86 -3.24 17.55
CA LYS A 811 51.02 -2.71 16.80
C LYS A 811 51.05 -3.18 15.35
N ASP A 812 50.56 -4.38 15.07
CA ASP A 812 50.53 -4.95 13.72
C ASP A 812 49.29 -4.48 12.96
N ILE A 813 49.46 -3.36 12.26
CA ILE A 813 48.41 -2.73 11.45
C ILE A 813 48.02 -3.61 10.26
N ASN A 814 48.93 -4.42 9.73
CA ASN A 814 48.64 -5.28 8.58
C ASN A 814 47.75 -6.47 9.00
N ARG A 815 47.99 -7.03 10.19
CA ARG A 815 47.09 -8.05 10.77
C ARG A 815 45.70 -7.48 11.05
N LEU A 816 45.61 -6.23 11.53
CA LEU A 816 44.31 -5.59 11.74
C LEU A 816 43.59 -5.38 10.40
N ALA A 817 44.29 -4.85 9.40
CA ALA A 817 43.73 -4.59 8.07
C ALA A 817 43.33 -5.85 7.28
N SER A 818 43.74 -7.05 7.73
CA SER A 818 43.39 -8.31 7.07
C SER A 818 42.11 -8.96 7.60
N ILE A 819 41.50 -8.45 8.69
CA ILE A 819 40.24 -9.00 9.24
C ILE A 819 39.12 -8.80 8.22
N TYR A 820 38.82 -7.55 7.87
CA TYR A 820 37.93 -7.17 6.77
C TYR A 820 38.72 -6.42 5.71
N ARG A 821 38.59 -6.87 4.47
CA ARG A 821 39.31 -6.32 3.31
C ARG A 821 38.51 -6.46 2.03
N LEU A 822 39.01 -5.85 0.97
CA LEU A 822 38.55 -6.15 -0.38
C LEU A 822 39.03 -7.56 -0.76
N PRO A 823 38.27 -8.31 -1.57
CA PRO A 823 38.74 -9.59 -2.08
C PRO A 823 39.90 -9.39 -3.06
N THR A 824 40.81 -10.36 -3.14
CA THR A 824 41.72 -10.45 -4.29
C THR A 824 40.99 -11.02 -5.49
N GLU A 825 41.49 -10.80 -6.70
CA GLU A 825 40.87 -11.36 -7.91
C GLU A 825 40.76 -12.87 -7.89
N THR A 826 41.77 -13.56 -7.33
CA THR A 826 41.74 -15.02 -7.22
C THR A 826 40.66 -15.51 -6.28
N GLU A 827 40.43 -14.79 -5.17
CA GLU A 827 39.38 -15.12 -4.21
C GLU A 827 38.00 -14.77 -4.76
N TRP A 828 37.88 -13.64 -5.43
CA TRP A 828 36.64 -13.17 -6.04
C TRP A 828 36.18 -14.12 -7.16
N GLU A 829 37.09 -14.51 -8.06
CA GLU A 829 36.77 -15.42 -9.17
C GLU A 829 36.37 -16.82 -8.65
N TRP A 830 37.02 -17.30 -7.59
CA TRP A 830 36.62 -18.53 -6.90
C TRP A 830 35.23 -18.39 -6.26
N ALA A 831 34.95 -17.30 -5.56
CA ALA A 831 33.64 -17.06 -4.96
C ALA A 831 32.52 -16.90 -6.00
N ALA A 832 32.83 -16.31 -7.16
CA ALA A 832 31.89 -16.13 -8.26
C ALA A 832 31.59 -17.45 -8.97
N GLY A 833 32.64 -18.16 -9.41
CA GLY A 833 32.52 -19.24 -10.39
C GLY A 833 33.14 -20.57 -9.98
N GLY A 834 33.80 -20.66 -8.82
CA GLY A 834 34.47 -21.86 -8.33
C GLY A 834 33.56 -23.08 -8.26
N GLU A 835 34.08 -24.22 -8.73
CA GLU A 835 33.44 -25.53 -8.65
C GLU A 835 34.32 -26.55 -7.91
N PRO A 836 33.73 -27.57 -7.24
CA PRO A 836 34.49 -28.60 -6.53
C PRO A 836 35.50 -29.38 -7.39
N ASP A 837 35.28 -29.43 -8.71
CA ASP A 837 36.17 -30.09 -9.68
C ASP A 837 37.38 -29.23 -10.10
N GLY A 838 37.51 -28.00 -9.56
CA GLY A 838 38.58 -27.06 -9.86
C GLY A 838 38.38 -26.27 -11.16
N THR A 839 37.20 -26.35 -11.78
CA THR A 839 36.81 -25.51 -12.91
C THR A 839 36.17 -24.19 -12.47
N ILE A 840 36.01 -23.26 -13.42
CA ILE A 840 35.33 -21.98 -13.21
C ILE A 840 34.13 -21.88 -14.15
N ARG A 841 32.95 -21.60 -13.58
CA ARG A 841 31.74 -21.24 -14.34
C ARG A 841 31.99 -19.96 -15.14
N GLU A 842 31.47 -19.91 -16.36
CA GLU A 842 31.58 -18.72 -17.21
C GLU A 842 30.91 -17.50 -16.56
N TYR A 843 29.73 -17.69 -15.97
CA TYR A 843 28.99 -16.67 -15.23
C TYR A 843 28.77 -17.10 -13.77
N PRO A 844 28.48 -16.18 -12.83
CA PRO A 844 28.43 -16.52 -11.40
C PRO A 844 27.30 -17.49 -11.03
N TRP A 845 26.18 -17.42 -11.73
CA TRP A 845 24.99 -18.25 -11.50
C TRP A 845 25.14 -19.70 -11.99
N PRO A 846 24.26 -20.64 -11.58
CA PRO A 846 24.32 -22.03 -12.02
C PRO A 846 24.29 -22.19 -13.54
N LYS A 847 25.10 -23.09 -14.11
CA LYS A 847 25.25 -23.29 -15.57
C LYS A 847 23.92 -23.47 -16.32
N ALA A 848 22.92 -24.05 -15.66
CA ALA A 848 21.61 -24.27 -16.27
C ALA A 848 20.93 -22.95 -16.70
N LYS A 849 21.19 -21.83 -16.00
CA LYS A 849 20.70 -20.44 -16.28
C LYS A 849 21.13 -19.90 -17.64
N GLY A 850 22.15 -20.49 -18.27
CA GLY A 850 22.63 -20.08 -19.58
C GLY A 850 23.25 -18.68 -19.60
N ASP A 851 23.08 -18.02 -20.75
CA ASP A 851 23.63 -16.69 -21.04
C ASP A 851 22.98 -15.58 -20.21
N PRO A 852 23.64 -14.41 -20.05
CA PRO A 852 23.09 -13.30 -19.29
C PRO A 852 21.74 -12.83 -19.80
N THR A 853 20.82 -12.58 -18.86
CA THR A 853 19.53 -11.95 -19.14
C THR A 853 19.26 -10.81 -18.15
N PRO A 854 18.35 -9.87 -18.46
CA PRO A 854 17.97 -8.81 -17.52
C PRO A 854 17.37 -9.27 -16.19
N ASN A 855 17.03 -10.56 -16.04
CA ASN A 855 16.57 -11.13 -14.76
C ASN A 855 17.73 -11.65 -13.90
N LEU A 856 18.91 -11.88 -14.50
CA LEU A 856 20.11 -12.39 -13.82
C LEU A 856 21.04 -11.26 -13.36
N ALA A 857 21.09 -10.13 -14.06
CA ALA A 857 21.98 -9.03 -13.69
C ALA A 857 21.48 -7.68 -14.23
N ASN A 858 21.99 -6.59 -13.63
CA ASN A 858 21.88 -5.24 -14.17
C ASN A 858 23.08 -4.93 -15.06
N TYR A 859 22.87 -4.79 -16.37
CA TYR A 859 23.92 -4.55 -17.38
C TYR A 859 23.32 -3.98 -18.65
N GLY A 860 24.16 -3.54 -19.57
CA GLY A 860 23.77 -3.02 -20.89
C GLY A 860 22.90 -1.77 -20.81
N ARG A 861 22.97 -1.04 -19.69
CA ARG A 861 22.10 0.10 -19.34
C ARG A 861 20.61 -0.26 -19.34
N ASN A 862 20.26 -1.52 -19.06
CA ASN A 862 18.87 -1.99 -19.06
C ASN A 862 17.97 -1.21 -18.09
N VAL A 863 18.49 -0.76 -16.95
CA VAL A 863 17.80 0.16 -16.01
C VAL A 863 18.33 1.60 -16.11
N GLY A 864 19.56 1.79 -16.58
CA GLY A 864 20.20 3.11 -16.73
C GLY A 864 20.82 3.69 -15.44
N ALA A 865 20.80 2.93 -14.35
CA ALA A 865 21.47 3.24 -13.08
C ALA A 865 21.68 1.93 -12.28
N THR A 866 22.28 2.03 -11.09
CA THR A 866 22.31 0.90 -10.14
C THR A 866 20.91 0.60 -9.62
N THR A 867 20.72 -0.60 -9.09
CA THR A 867 19.47 -1.04 -8.48
C THR A 867 19.71 -1.56 -7.07
N PRO A 868 18.65 -1.71 -6.23
CA PRO A 868 18.79 -2.40 -4.96
C PRO A 868 19.49 -3.75 -5.09
N VAL A 869 20.39 -4.06 -4.16
CA VAL A 869 21.29 -5.22 -4.21
C VAL A 869 20.58 -6.58 -4.09
N ASP A 870 19.29 -6.60 -3.79
CA ASP A 870 18.45 -7.79 -3.69
C ASP A 870 17.55 -8.02 -4.93
N ARG A 871 17.71 -7.21 -5.98
CA ARG A 871 16.82 -7.20 -7.15
C ARG A 871 16.95 -8.41 -8.07
N TYR A 872 18.12 -9.07 -8.12
CA TYR A 872 18.40 -10.17 -9.06
C TYR A 872 18.69 -11.51 -8.36
N PRO A 873 17.70 -12.09 -7.64
CA PRO A 873 17.91 -13.35 -6.92
C PRO A 873 18.14 -14.56 -7.83
N GLU A 874 17.89 -14.45 -9.13
CA GLU A 874 18.20 -15.51 -10.11
C GLU A 874 19.66 -15.49 -10.58
N GLY A 875 20.34 -14.35 -10.47
CA GLY A 875 21.77 -14.24 -10.79
C GLY A 875 22.70 -14.53 -9.62
N ALA A 876 22.16 -14.98 -8.50
CA ALA A 876 22.95 -15.39 -7.35
C ALA A 876 23.89 -16.54 -7.75
N THR A 877 25.09 -16.58 -7.16
CA THR A 877 25.93 -17.78 -7.22
C THR A 877 25.21 -18.95 -6.57
N PRO A 878 25.64 -20.23 -6.77
CA PRO A 878 25.18 -21.34 -5.97
C PRO A 878 25.21 -20.92 -4.50
N HIS A 879 26.40 -20.60 -3.98
CA HIS A 879 26.73 -19.61 -2.93
C HIS A 879 25.61 -18.80 -2.23
N GLY A 880 24.68 -18.26 -3.00
CA GLY A 880 23.76 -17.21 -2.57
C GLY A 880 24.39 -15.82 -2.55
N LEU A 881 25.62 -15.65 -3.08
CA LEU A 881 26.21 -14.33 -3.27
C LEU A 881 25.46 -13.61 -4.40
N MET A 882 24.99 -12.41 -4.10
CA MET A 882 24.18 -11.58 -4.99
C MET A 882 25.07 -10.57 -5.70
N ASP A 883 24.64 -10.12 -6.87
CA ASP A 883 25.32 -9.09 -7.67
C ASP A 883 26.82 -9.38 -7.89
N MET A 884 27.21 -10.66 -8.00
CA MET A 884 28.55 -11.04 -8.46
C MET A 884 28.74 -10.76 -9.96
N ALA A 885 27.65 -10.43 -10.66
CA ALA A 885 27.64 -9.97 -12.05
C ALA A 885 26.71 -8.76 -12.20
N GLY A 886 27.21 -7.69 -12.81
CA GLY A 886 26.46 -6.47 -13.10
C GLY A 886 26.28 -5.57 -11.87
N ASN A 887 25.37 -4.62 -11.98
CA ASN A 887 25.15 -3.53 -11.03
C ASN A 887 26.39 -2.63 -10.89
N VAL A 888 27.48 -3.08 -10.27
CA VAL A 888 28.72 -2.29 -10.11
C VAL A 888 29.97 -3.15 -10.31
N TRP A 889 30.99 -2.56 -10.95
CA TRP A 889 32.34 -3.13 -10.94
C TRP A 889 32.89 -3.06 -9.53
N GLU A 890 33.37 -4.17 -8.99
CA GLU A 890 33.84 -4.23 -7.62
C GLU A 890 35.35 -4.04 -7.54
N TRP A 891 35.80 -3.17 -6.64
CA TRP A 891 37.22 -3.00 -6.36
C TRP A 891 37.86 -4.25 -5.75
N MET A 892 39.01 -4.65 -6.29
CA MET A 892 39.84 -5.73 -5.75
C MET A 892 40.99 -5.19 -4.91
N GLU A 893 41.50 -6.01 -4.00
CA GLU A 893 42.65 -5.63 -3.17
C GLU A 893 43.97 -5.56 -3.97
N ASN A 894 44.16 -6.45 -4.94
CA ASN A 894 45.38 -6.52 -5.72
C ASN A 894 45.36 -5.62 -6.95
N LEU A 895 46.56 -5.32 -7.45
CA LEU A 895 46.75 -4.61 -8.71
C LEU A 895 46.44 -5.53 -9.89
N TYR A 896 46.04 -4.94 -11.01
CA TYR A 896 45.67 -5.62 -12.23
C TYR A 896 46.83 -6.41 -12.85
N SER A 897 48.03 -5.83 -12.89
CA SER A 897 49.23 -6.59 -13.22
C SER A 897 50.49 -5.91 -12.64
N LYS A 898 51.64 -6.56 -12.79
CA LYS A 898 52.94 -5.95 -12.43
C LYS A 898 53.26 -4.73 -13.30
N GLU A 899 52.78 -4.72 -14.54
CA GLU A 899 52.99 -3.66 -15.53
C GLU A 899 51.97 -2.52 -15.36
N TYR A 900 50.70 -2.87 -15.16
CA TYR A 900 49.59 -1.92 -14.93
C TYR A 900 49.32 -1.82 -13.43
N LYS A 901 49.92 -0.81 -12.79
CA LYS A 901 49.91 -0.62 -11.33
C LYS A 901 48.61 -0.03 -10.77
N TYR A 902 47.49 -0.29 -11.43
CA TYR A 902 46.16 0.15 -11.01
C TYR A 902 45.40 -1.01 -10.37
N PRO A 903 44.52 -0.75 -9.37
CA PRO A 903 43.68 -1.79 -8.80
C PRO A 903 42.82 -2.47 -9.85
N ALA A 904 42.65 -3.78 -9.71
CA ALA A 904 41.73 -4.53 -10.54
C ALA A 904 40.28 -4.30 -10.13
N LEU A 905 39.36 -4.50 -11.06
CA LEU A 905 37.93 -4.61 -10.82
C LEU A 905 37.39 -5.90 -11.44
N ARG A 906 36.36 -6.48 -10.82
CA ARG A 906 35.66 -7.68 -11.28
C ARG A 906 34.14 -7.47 -11.23
N GLY A 907 33.39 -8.32 -11.92
CA GLY A 907 31.92 -8.41 -11.79
C GLY A 907 31.09 -7.68 -12.84
N GLY A 908 31.61 -6.74 -13.62
CA GLY A 908 30.77 -5.99 -14.56
C GLY A 908 29.96 -4.90 -13.88
N SER A 909 29.29 -4.03 -14.65
CA SER A 909 28.44 -2.98 -14.09
C SER A 909 27.20 -2.76 -14.94
N TRP A 910 26.23 -2.02 -14.38
CA TRP A 910 25.00 -1.65 -15.09
C TRP A 910 25.26 -0.97 -16.44
N GLY A 911 26.40 -0.28 -16.60
CA GLY A 911 26.74 0.50 -17.79
C GLY A 911 27.43 -0.28 -18.92
N TYR A 912 27.85 -1.52 -18.68
CA TYR A 912 28.64 -2.35 -19.60
C TYR A 912 27.81 -3.46 -20.24
N ASP A 913 28.17 -3.91 -21.44
CA ASP A 913 27.47 -5.03 -22.10
C ASP A 913 27.70 -6.38 -21.40
N GLY A 914 27.02 -7.42 -21.89
CA GLY A 914 27.04 -8.76 -21.29
C GLY A 914 28.42 -9.43 -21.22
N SER A 915 29.40 -8.97 -22.01
CA SER A 915 30.76 -9.52 -21.96
C SER A 915 31.45 -9.26 -20.61
N GLY A 916 31.03 -8.20 -19.91
CA GLY A 916 31.55 -7.83 -18.59
C GLY A 916 31.04 -8.70 -17.43
N LEU A 917 30.07 -9.59 -17.68
CA LEU A 917 29.42 -10.38 -16.61
C LEU A 917 30.11 -11.71 -16.32
N ARG A 918 31.12 -12.08 -17.09
CA ARG A 918 31.84 -13.34 -16.90
C ARG A 918 32.62 -13.32 -15.59
N CYS A 919 32.77 -14.46 -14.93
CA CYS A 919 33.61 -14.60 -13.74
C CYS A 919 35.07 -14.19 -14.00
N SER A 920 35.53 -14.38 -15.25
CA SER A 920 36.87 -14.00 -15.72
C SER A 920 36.99 -12.55 -16.19
N ALA A 921 35.87 -11.83 -16.33
CA ALA A 921 35.88 -10.44 -16.78
C ALA A 921 36.51 -9.54 -15.73
N ARG A 922 37.44 -8.70 -16.18
CA ARG A 922 38.22 -7.82 -15.33
C ARG A 922 38.50 -6.50 -16.02
N LEU A 923 38.58 -5.44 -15.23
CA LEU A 923 39.00 -4.10 -15.64
C LEU A 923 40.04 -3.57 -14.65
N TYR A 924 40.56 -2.39 -14.94
CA TYR A 924 41.35 -1.62 -14.00
C TYR A 924 41.00 -0.15 -14.13
N TYR A 925 41.01 0.56 -13.02
CA TYR A 925 40.82 2.01 -12.97
C TYR A 925 41.84 2.65 -12.05
N ASP A 926 42.10 3.93 -12.27
CA ASP A 926 42.93 4.71 -11.35
C ASP A 926 42.32 4.66 -9.93
N PRO A 927 43.13 4.42 -8.87
CA PRO A 927 42.62 4.29 -7.50
C PRO A 927 41.87 5.51 -6.98
N VAL A 928 42.05 6.71 -7.58
CA VAL A 928 41.32 7.93 -7.17
C VAL A 928 40.09 8.24 -8.01
N LEU A 929 39.73 7.35 -8.94
CA LEU A 929 38.64 7.60 -9.87
C LEU A 929 37.26 7.43 -9.20
N TYR A 930 36.36 8.37 -9.47
CA TYR A 930 34.96 8.36 -9.08
C TYR A 930 34.13 8.05 -10.32
N LEU A 931 33.62 6.83 -10.46
CA LEU A 931 32.64 6.50 -11.50
C LEU A 931 31.37 5.93 -10.88
N SER A 932 30.24 6.29 -11.45
CA SER A 932 28.94 5.73 -11.07
C SER A 932 28.80 4.25 -11.44
N LEU A 933 29.87 3.63 -11.96
CA LEU A 933 29.95 2.24 -12.41
C LEU A 933 30.70 1.34 -11.43
N ASN A 934 31.46 1.90 -10.48
CA ASN A 934 32.29 1.13 -9.57
C ASN A 934 31.82 1.26 -8.12
N GLY A 935 31.86 0.14 -7.40
CA GLY A 935 31.57 -0.01 -5.98
C GLY A 935 32.48 -1.06 -5.38
N PHE A 936 32.06 -1.72 -4.31
CA PHE A 936 32.85 -2.79 -3.69
C PHE A 936 32.00 -3.68 -2.79
N ARG A 937 32.54 -4.87 -2.52
CA ARG A 937 32.05 -5.75 -1.46
C ARG A 937 33.14 -6.04 -0.44
N VAL A 938 32.73 -6.48 0.73
CA VAL A 938 33.63 -6.79 1.83
C VAL A 938 33.82 -8.29 1.96
N LEU A 939 35.07 -8.69 2.14
CA LEU A 939 35.48 -10.03 2.52
C LEU A 939 35.97 -10.02 3.98
N ARG A 940 35.64 -11.06 4.74
CA ARG A 940 36.22 -11.36 6.05
C ARG A 940 37.08 -12.62 5.97
N ALA A 941 38.37 -12.51 6.30
CA ALA A 941 39.37 -13.53 5.98
C ALA A 941 39.45 -14.72 6.94
N PHE A 942 38.81 -14.63 8.11
CA PHE A 942 38.81 -15.66 9.14
C PHE A 942 37.38 -16.00 9.57
N ALA A 943 37.17 -17.03 10.39
CA ALA A 943 35.89 -17.24 11.08
C ALA A 943 35.74 -16.22 12.24
N PRO A 944 34.52 -15.79 12.61
CA PRO A 944 34.32 -14.95 13.79
C PRO A 944 34.93 -15.64 15.01
N SER A 945 35.70 -14.92 15.82
CA SER A 945 36.00 -15.42 17.16
C SER A 945 34.71 -15.31 17.96
N LEU A 946 34.20 -16.45 18.43
CA LEU A 946 33.04 -16.53 19.34
C LEU A 946 33.27 -15.73 20.62
#